data_AF-A0A1M6GJV7-F1
#
_entry.id   AF-A0A1M6GJV7-F1
#
_cell.length_a   1.000
_cell.length_b   1.000
_cell.length_c   1.000
_cell.angle_alpha   90.00
_cell.angle_beta   90.00
_cell.angle_gamma   90.00
#
_symmetry.space_group_name_H-M   'P 1'
#
loop_
_entity.id
_entity.type
_entity.pdbx_description
1 polymer ?
#
loop_
_entity_poly.entity_id
_entity_poly.type
_entity_poly.pdbx_seq_one_letter_code
_entity_poly.pdbx_strand_id
1 'polypeptide(L)'
;MKIIKRALLLLLALMVIFPVNLALAKDNNGEVLKAFSKEKIMAKDTANKTIDLEYKGIVSLSENYSVYKYKEGKFIKSSLSEVLVGTENVTVYYNEGGQADLIFIDGETPTKNMRVGIMNSGFVSLEHDVIDFQSADGYVIQDKKAGTKYEVVPNTSAKLIVDNNQLKVTISGAEVFRSSNRLYILPKTTTNESSKIKIDTFKRAYGNPSYRGFFEITLSKTPGKINIINEVDMEDYLLQVVPSEMPASFGAEALKAQAVAARTYAMGDYLSNRYASKGFFVDDSTLSQVYNNSAENADTTAAVKNTSGKIMMSNGALVDARYYSTSGGFGAAKHEVWSDPGSTSFPGTPLPYLIAQSFTYDPKDPSNKTMLKLNTQDEAAINAFYKDLSYLGYDSTSAYFRWKVSLTKEQIQNTINKNILIRYAAEPDFILTKDSNGKFVNKQIPADGIGTFKNMYVAKRGSGGNIMELIVEGSNGTFKIIKEFNIRFTIRPNKVDTGASTDIIAQRAKGGSKDYDPGFNLKNPSILYSAFFTFDFEKDSNNEITNVIFYGGGNGHGAGMSQYGASALGANGWTFDKILTAYYANMNFVDLNKTMVKQTSPLNMMINYGKDIKDKAEEGIKAGNHRIGSKGILQKEIDKAVAVSSNSNSSEEEIRQAVLSLRNSIEVFNASIVSEEEAAQLGKEKQAIDAIQALPQLDKLTLDHEEAVNKARELVTAANNDSAITNLPKLVALESRIKELKNPSIPKDDDDKTEEPKDNGNGDSEVKDTENNLPKTGSYLDISTLLLIGILMLSAGIKYSGFLKKTESHKKI
;
A
#
# COMPACT_ATOMS: atom_id res chain seq x y z
N MET A 1 -45.56 37.62 -2.33
CA MET A 1 -44.52 37.16 -3.29
C MET A 1 -43.06 37.33 -2.81
N LYS A 2 -42.72 38.19 -1.83
CA LYS A 2 -41.37 38.28 -1.24
C LYS A 2 -41.07 37.32 -0.06
N ILE A 3 -42.08 36.61 0.46
CA ILE A 3 -41.93 35.64 1.57
C ILE A 3 -41.72 34.20 1.07
N ILE A 4 -42.22 33.85 -0.13
CA ILE A 4 -42.00 32.53 -0.74
C ILE A 4 -40.57 32.38 -1.29
N LYS A 5 -39.89 33.48 -1.65
CA LYS A 5 -38.47 33.46 -2.03
C LYS A 5 -37.49 33.29 -0.85
N ARG A 6 -37.91 33.54 0.40
CA ARG A 6 -37.07 33.31 1.60
C ARG A 6 -37.25 31.91 2.19
N ALA A 7 -38.41 31.26 1.99
CA ALA A 7 -38.60 29.85 2.36
C ALA A 7 -37.91 28.87 1.38
N LEU A 8 -37.80 29.23 0.10
CA LEU A 8 -37.10 28.40 -0.90
C LEU A 8 -35.55 28.48 -0.77
N LEU A 9 -35.02 29.56 -0.18
CA LEU A 9 -33.59 29.67 0.12
C LEU A 9 -33.18 28.93 1.41
N LEU A 10 -34.10 28.75 2.37
CA LEU A 10 -33.83 27.93 3.56
C LEU A 10 -34.00 26.42 3.31
N LEU A 11 -34.80 26.01 2.31
CA LEU A 11 -34.87 24.60 1.91
C LEU A 11 -33.67 24.14 1.06
N LEU A 12 -32.89 25.07 0.49
CA LEU A 12 -31.61 24.74 -0.15
C LEU A 12 -30.42 24.69 0.86
N ALA A 13 -30.60 25.18 2.08
CA ALA A 13 -29.56 25.18 3.12
C ALA A 13 -29.48 23.87 3.93
N LEU A 14 -30.28 22.84 3.59
CA LEU A 14 -30.32 21.54 4.29
C LEU A 14 -29.88 20.35 3.42
N MET A 15 -29.28 20.59 2.25
CA MET A 15 -28.85 19.55 1.31
C MET A 15 -27.34 19.50 1.03
N VAL A 16 -26.49 20.02 1.91
CA VAL A 16 -25.02 19.92 1.72
C VAL A 16 -24.34 19.41 2.99
N ILE A 17 -24.50 18.12 3.25
CA ILE A 17 -23.55 17.29 4.02
C ILE A 17 -22.84 16.43 2.97
N PHE A 18 -21.61 16.84 2.59
CA PHE A 18 -20.64 16.18 1.71
C PHE A 18 -20.99 15.97 0.21
N PRO A 19 -20.01 16.09 -0.72
CA PRO A 19 -19.04 17.18 -0.89
C PRO A 19 -19.09 17.78 -2.33
N VAL A 20 -18.70 19.05 -2.49
CA VAL A 20 -18.61 19.70 -3.81
C VAL A 20 -17.26 20.42 -3.97
N ASN A 21 -16.64 20.15 -5.13
CA ASN A 21 -15.62 20.90 -5.87
C ASN A 21 -14.15 20.88 -5.39
N LEU A 22 -13.49 19.76 -5.72
CA LEU A 22 -12.14 19.82 -6.30
C LEU A 22 -12.25 20.43 -7.70
N ALA A 23 -11.33 21.34 -8.08
CA ALA A 23 -11.31 21.99 -9.40
C ALA A 23 -11.63 21.00 -10.54
N LEU A 24 -12.57 21.40 -11.40
CA LEU A 24 -13.13 20.58 -12.47
C LEU A 24 -12.03 19.96 -13.33
N ALA A 25 -11.69 18.71 -13.03
CA ALA A 25 -10.80 17.91 -13.85
C ALA A 25 -11.46 17.79 -15.22
N LYS A 26 -10.70 18.09 -16.27
CA LYS A 26 -11.17 17.99 -17.65
C LYS A 26 -10.63 16.70 -18.27
N ASP A 27 -11.42 16.05 -19.11
CA ASP A 27 -10.96 14.92 -19.93
C ASP A 27 -9.94 15.38 -20.99
N ASN A 28 -9.45 14.44 -21.81
CA ASN A 28 -8.50 14.73 -22.89
C ASN A 28 -9.04 15.67 -23.98
N ASN A 29 -10.35 15.93 -23.99
CA ASN A 29 -11.05 16.81 -24.94
C ASN A 29 -11.46 18.14 -24.30
N GLY A 30 -11.17 18.36 -23.01
CA GLY A 30 -11.50 19.59 -22.29
C GLY A 30 -12.88 19.61 -21.62
N GLU A 31 -13.61 18.49 -21.60
CA GLU A 31 -14.92 18.36 -20.95
C GLU A 31 -14.80 18.12 -19.45
N VAL A 32 -15.70 18.75 -18.68
CA VAL A 32 -15.71 18.72 -17.22
C VAL A 32 -16.17 17.35 -16.70
N LEU A 33 -15.33 16.68 -15.91
CA LEU A 33 -15.66 15.41 -15.24
C LEU A 33 -16.66 15.66 -14.10
N LYS A 34 -17.88 15.11 -14.21
CA LYS A 34 -19.03 15.42 -13.34
C LYS A 34 -19.18 14.52 -12.11
N ALA A 35 -18.61 13.31 -12.10
CA ALA A 35 -18.76 12.34 -11.01
C ALA A 35 -17.44 11.59 -10.72
N PHE A 36 -17.18 11.29 -9.44
CA PHE A 36 -16.02 10.51 -9.00
C PHE A 36 -16.36 9.59 -7.83
N SER A 37 -15.56 8.55 -7.63
CA SER A 37 -15.54 7.71 -6.44
C SER A 37 -14.14 7.75 -5.81
N LYS A 38 -14.10 7.80 -4.48
CA LYS A 38 -12.90 7.53 -3.68
C LYS A 38 -13.20 6.34 -2.78
N GLU A 39 -12.87 5.16 -3.27
CA GLU A 39 -13.20 3.87 -2.68
C GLU A 39 -11.98 2.96 -2.79
N LYS A 40 -11.96 1.89 -2.00
CA LYS A 40 -10.91 0.88 -2.08
C LYS A 40 -10.93 0.18 -3.44
N ILE A 41 -9.76 0.01 -4.04
CA ILE A 41 -9.59 -0.77 -5.26
C ILE A 41 -9.61 -2.26 -4.91
N MET A 42 -10.62 -2.99 -5.32
CA MET A 42 -10.80 -4.39 -4.94
C MET A 42 -10.11 -5.34 -5.89
N ALA A 43 -10.18 -5.06 -7.20
CA ALA A 43 -9.51 -5.81 -8.26
C ALA A 43 -9.33 -4.91 -9.50
N LYS A 44 -8.45 -5.31 -10.42
CA LYS A 44 -8.33 -4.68 -11.74
C LYS A 44 -7.98 -5.70 -12.80
N ASP A 45 -8.61 -5.59 -13.96
CA ASP A 45 -8.41 -6.48 -15.09
C ASP A 45 -7.99 -5.64 -16.31
N THR A 46 -6.69 -5.61 -16.57
CA THR A 46 -6.12 -4.85 -17.68
C THR A 46 -6.56 -5.40 -19.04
N ALA A 47 -6.76 -6.71 -19.15
CA ALA A 47 -7.18 -7.35 -20.40
C ALA A 47 -8.63 -6.99 -20.75
N ASN A 48 -9.52 -7.01 -19.75
CA ASN A 48 -10.93 -6.65 -19.91
C ASN A 48 -11.20 -5.15 -19.72
N LYS A 49 -10.17 -4.34 -19.46
CA LYS A 49 -10.27 -2.90 -19.16
C LYS A 49 -11.32 -2.61 -18.09
N THR A 50 -11.21 -3.25 -16.93
CA THR A 50 -12.11 -2.99 -15.79
C THR A 50 -11.36 -2.75 -14.48
N ILE A 51 -12.02 -2.03 -13.58
CA ILE A 51 -11.62 -1.86 -12.18
C ILE A 51 -12.81 -2.18 -11.28
N ASP A 52 -12.59 -2.93 -10.20
CA ASP A 52 -13.61 -3.23 -9.20
C ASP A 52 -13.42 -2.32 -7.98
N LEU A 53 -14.47 -1.60 -7.60
CA LEU A 53 -14.50 -0.67 -6.48
C LEU A 53 -15.38 -1.21 -5.36
N GLU A 54 -15.00 -0.95 -4.11
CA GLU A 54 -15.61 -1.58 -2.93
C GLU A 54 -17.14 -1.50 -2.88
N TYR A 55 -17.71 -0.33 -3.18
CA TYR A 55 -19.15 -0.08 -3.12
C TYR A 55 -19.75 -0.03 -4.51
N LYS A 56 -19.12 0.69 -5.45
CA LYS A 56 -19.64 0.83 -6.82
C LYS A 56 -19.64 -0.50 -7.58
N GLY A 57 -18.69 -1.39 -7.29
CA GLY A 57 -18.48 -2.64 -8.00
C GLY A 57 -17.63 -2.46 -9.26
N ILE A 58 -17.78 -3.38 -10.21
CA ILE A 58 -17.02 -3.39 -11.46
C ILE A 58 -17.42 -2.22 -12.35
N VAL A 59 -16.42 -1.45 -12.78
CA VAL A 59 -16.54 -0.34 -13.73
C VAL A 59 -15.61 -0.58 -14.91
N SER A 60 -16.11 -0.34 -16.13
CA SER A 60 -15.28 -0.36 -17.34
C SER A 60 -14.45 0.91 -17.48
N LEU A 61 -13.23 0.78 -17.95
CA LEU A 61 -12.38 1.92 -18.31
C LEU A 61 -12.81 2.47 -19.69
N SER A 62 -12.72 3.79 -19.87
CA SER A 62 -12.91 4.41 -21.19
C SER A 62 -11.80 3.99 -22.16
N GLU A 63 -11.98 4.23 -23.46
CA GLU A 63 -10.97 3.86 -24.46
C GLU A 63 -9.64 4.60 -24.27
N ASN A 64 -9.72 5.88 -23.88
CA ASN A 64 -8.59 6.80 -23.73
C ASN A 64 -8.34 7.22 -22.27
N TYR A 65 -8.66 6.34 -21.32
CA TYR A 65 -8.50 6.66 -19.90
C TYR A 65 -7.06 7.06 -19.55
N SER A 66 -6.92 7.95 -18.58
CA SER A 66 -5.62 8.42 -18.10
C SER A 66 -5.40 8.09 -16.64
N VAL A 67 -4.16 7.77 -16.27
CA VAL A 67 -3.75 7.56 -14.88
C VAL A 67 -2.70 8.60 -14.51
N TYR A 68 -2.86 9.26 -13.36
CA TYR A 68 -1.87 10.19 -12.83
C TYR A 68 -1.57 9.85 -11.37
N LYS A 69 -0.29 9.98 -10.98
CA LYS A 69 0.17 9.83 -9.60
C LYS A 69 0.71 11.18 -9.12
N TYR A 70 0.30 11.61 -7.94
CA TYR A 70 0.90 12.79 -7.31
C TYR A 70 2.11 12.39 -6.49
N LYS A 71 3.28 12.92 -6.85
CA LYS A 71 4.55 12.64 -6.18
C LYS A 71 5.42 13.89 -6.21
N GLU A 72 6.08 14.19 -5.09
CA GLU A 72 7.03 15.31 -4.97
C GLU A 72 6.46 16.66 -5.46
N GLY A 73 5.19 16.93 -5.16
CA GLY A 73 4.55 18.20 -5.52
C GLY A 73 4.02 18.28 -6.95
N LYS A 74 4.15 17.22 -7.75
CA LYS A 74 3.75 17.21 -9.18
C LYS A 74 2.85 16.04 -9.51
N PHE A 75 1.99 16.24 -10.52
CA PHE A 75 1.23 15.17 -11.15
C PHE A 75 2.09 14.53 -12.24
N ILE A 76 2.35 13.24 -12.11
CA ILE A 76 3.15 12.45 -13.03
C ILE A 76 2.20 11.51 -13.77
N LYS A 77 2.26 11.51 -15.10
CA LYS A 77 1.51 10.53 -15.90
C LYS A 77 1.97 9.13 -15.53
N SER A 78 1.02 8.25 -15.28
CA SER A 78 1.22 6.92 -14.73
C SER A 78 0.44 5.90 -15.56
N SER A 79 0.35 4.66 -15.08
CA SER A 79 -0.36 3.56 -15.71
C SER A 79 -1.23 2.82 -14.70
N LEU A 80 -2.12 1.97 -15.20
CA LEU A 80 -2.97 1.11 -14.37
C LEU A 80 -2.16 0.06 -13.57
N SER A 81 -0.87 -0.18 -13.88
CA SER A 81 -0.03 -1.06 -13.06
C SER A 81 0.31 -0.43 -11.71
N GLU A 82 0.32 0.89 -11.61
CA GLU A 82 0.58 1.62 -10.35
C GLU A 82 -0.65 1.71 -9.44
N VAL A 83 -1.85 1.40 -9.96
CA VAL A 83 -3.09 1.36 -9.19
C VAL A 83 -3.17 0.02 -8.47
N LEU A 84 -2.52 -0.12 -7.32
CA LEU A 84 -2.48 -1.41 -6.62
C LEU A 84 -3.83 -1.77 -6.01
N VAL A 85 -4.17 -3.06 -6.04
CA VAL A 85 -5.37 -3.57 -5.35
C VAL A 85 -5.21 -3.39 -3.84
N GLY A 86 -6.31 -3.30 -3.12
CA GLY A 86 -6.34 -3.02 -1.69
C GLY A 86 -6.06 -1.57 -1.29
N THR A 87 -5.73 -0.67 -2.22
CA THR A 87 -5.46 0.73 -1.87
C THR A 87 -6.71 1.59 -1.81
N GLU A 88 -6.68 2.61 -0.96
CA GLU A 88 -7.75 3.61 -0.77
C GLU A 88 -7.30 5.02 -1.17
N ASN A 89 -6.02 5.21 -1.51
CA ASN A 89 -5.46 6.48 -1.97
C ASN A 89 -5.76 6.78 -3.46
N VAL A 90 -6.84 6.19 -4.00
CA VAL A 90 -7.18 6.31 -5.42
C VAL A 90 -8.54 6.96 -5.59
N THR A 91 -8.60 7.96 -6.46
CA THR A 91 -9.84 8.60 -6.90
C THR A 91 -10.08 8.24 -8.37
N VAL A 92 -11.28 7.77 -8.68
CA VAL A 92 -11.70 7.40 -10.03
C VAL A 92 -12.77 8.36 -10.51
N TYR A 93 -12.53 9.06 -11.60
CA TYR A 93 -13.46 9.97 -12.26
C TYR A 93 -14.10 9.30 -13.47
N TYR A 94 -15.36 9.64 -13.72
CA TYR A 94 -16.17 9.01 -14.76
C TYR A 94 -16.53 10.00 -15.88
N ASN A 95 -16.59 9.50 -17.11
CA ASN A 95 -17.21 10.20 -18.23
C ASN A 95 -18.75 10.14 -18.14
N GLU A 96 -19.44 10.81 -19.06
CA GLU A 96 -20.92 10.80 -19.09
C GLU A 96 -21.53 9.41 -19.29
N GLY A 97 -20.79 8.49 -19.92
CA GLY A 97 -21.17 7.08 -20.08
C GLY A 97 -20.94 6.22 -18.83
N GLY A 98 -20.46 6.80 -17.73
CA GLY A 98 -20.19 6.09 -16.48
C GLY A 98 -18.93 5.22 -16.49
N GLN A 99 -18.11 5.32 -17.54
CA GLN A 99 -16.81 4.62 -17.63
C GLN A 99 -15.74 5.42 -16.89
N ALA A 100 -14.78 4.73 -16.29
CA ALA A 100 -13.64 5.37 -15.63
C ALA A 100 -12.70 5.98 -16.68
N ASP A 101 -12.59 7.30 -16.66
CA ASP A 101 -11.86 8.08 -17.67
C ASP A 101 -10.57 8.70 -17.12
N LEU A 102 -10.55 9.04 -15.83
CA LEU A 102 -9.36 9.54 -15.15
C LEU A 102 -9.20 8.84 -13.80
N ILE A 103 -8.03 8.25 -13.57
CA ILE A 103 -7.67 7.63 -12.30
C ILE A 103 -6.52 8.42 -11.69
N PHE A 104 -6.70 8.84 -10.44
CA PHE A 104 -5.73 9.62 -9.71
C PHE A 104 -5.25 8.87 -8.47
N ILE A 105 -3.94 8.68 -8.35
CA ILE A 105 -3.25 8.09 -7.20
C ILE A 105 -2.67 9.22 -6.36
N ASP A 106 -3.13 9.32 -5.12
CA ASP A 106 -2.70 10.32 -4.14
C ASP A 106 -1.48 9.83 -3.37
N GLY A 107 -0.29 10.31 -3.74
CA GLY A 107 0.96 9.99 -3.06
C GLY A 107 1.48 8.58 -3.36
N GLU A 108 2.30 8.08 -2.44
CA GLU A 108 2.76 6.69 -2.47
C GLU A 108 1.68 5.74 -1.94
N THR A 109 1.62 4.54 -2.53
CA THR A 109 0.62 3.54 -2.13
C THR A 109 1.00 2.90 -0.80
N PRO A 110 0.11 2.91 0.21
CA PRO A 110 0.44 2.32 1.49
C PRO A 110 0.62 0.80 1.43
N THR A 111 1.79 0.29 1.84
CA THR A 111 2.12 -1.14 1.81
C THR A 111 1.93 -1.85 3.15
N LYS A 112 0.88 -1.47 3.91
CA LYS A 112 0.64 -1.98 5.28
C LYS A 112 -0.02 -3.35 5.30
N ASN A 113 -1.10 -3.51 4.53
CA ASN A 113 -1.93 -4.71 4.57
C ASN A 113 -1.58 -5.67 3.43
N MET A 114 -1.53 -6.95 3.74
CA MET A 114 -1.56 -8.04 2.77
C MET A 114 -2.99 -8.48 2.51
N ARG A 115 -3.27 -8.80 1.25
CA ARG A 115 -4.49 -9.45 0.78
C ARG A 115 -4.07 -10.81 0.25
N VAL A 116 -4.55 -11.87 0.89
CA VAL A 116 -4.14 -13.26 0.65
C VAL A 116 -5.32 -14.05 0.12
N GLY A 117 -5.21 -14.62 -1.08
CA GLY A 117 -6.20 -15.55 -1.62
C GLY A 117 -6.11 -16.89 -0.90
N ILE A 118 -7.22 -17.34 -0.30
CA ILE A 118 -7.24 -18.54 0.55
C ILE A 118 -7.68 -19.75 -0.25
N MET A 119 -6.83 -20.76 -0.34
CA MET A 119 -7.13 -22.01 -1.04
C MET A 119 -7.86 -23.02 -0.14
N ASN A 120 -8.51 -24.01 -0.74
CA ASN A 120 -9.14 -25.13 -0.03
C ASN A 120 -8.11 -26.14 0.50
N SER A 121 -8.59 -27.27 1.05
CA SER A 121 -7.73 -28.34 1.58
C SER A 121 -6.69 -28.81 0.55
N GLY A 122 -5.42 -28.89 0.95
CA GLY A 122 -4.33 -29.35 0.09
C GLY A 122 -3.89 -28.35 -0.99
N PHE A 123 -4.32 -27.08 -0.89
CA PHE A 123 -3.96 -26.02 -1.85
C PHE A 123 -4.39 -26.32 -3.29
N VAL A 124 -5.57 -26.91 -3.48
CA VAL A 124 -6.04 -27.38 -4.79
C VAL A 124 -6.72 -26.28 -5.60
N SER A 125 -7.58 -25.47 -4.97
CA SER A 125 -8.31 -24.38 -5.63
C SER A 125 -8.52 -23.19 -4.69
N LEU A 126 -8.61 -21.98 -5.28
CA LEU A 126 -9.04 -20.75 -4.60
C LEU A 126 -10.56 -20.67 -4.40
N GLU A 127 -11.31 -21.54 -5.10
CA GLU A 127 -12.76 -21.57 -5.06
C GLU A 127 -13.28 -22.58 -4.04
N HIS A 128 -14.30 -22.18 -3.28
CA HIS A 128 -14.90 -22.97 -2.20
C HIS A 128 -16.38 -23.22 -2.48
N ASP A 129 -16.88 -24.40 -2.11
CA ASP A 129 -18.32 -24.72 -2.16
C ASP A 129 -19.08 -24.14 -0.96
N VAL A 130 -18.43 -24.18 0.21
CA VAL A 130 -19.00 -23.78 1.50
C VAL A 130 -17.87 -23.33 2.42
N ILE A 131 -18.15 -22.33 3.26
CA ILE A 131 -17.19 -21.85 4.25
C ILE A 131 -17.88 -21.61 5.59
N ASP A 132 -17.29 -22.14 6.66
CA ASP A 132 -17.78 -21.99 8.02
C ASP A 132 -16.74 -21.21 8.83
N PHE A 133 -17.16 -20.08 9.39
CA PHE A 133 -16.33 -19.23 10.24
C PHE A 133 -16.70 -19.38 11.70
N GLN A 134 -15.71 -19.35 12.58
CA GLN A 134 -15.88 -19.31 14.03
C GLN A 134 -14.83 -18.38 14.64
N SER A 135 -15.13 -17.72 15.76
CA SER A 135 -14.13 -16.98 16.54
C SER A 135 -14.39 -17.17 18.02
N ALA A 136 -13.31 -17.31 18.81
CA ALA A 136 -13.40 -17.36 20.27
C ALA A 136 -13.91 -16.03 20.86
N ASP A 137 -13.67 -14.90 20.18
CA ASP A 137 -14.08 -13.56 20.62
C ASP A 137 -15.40 -13.09 19.98
N GLY A 138 -15.98 -13.91 19.09
CA GLY A 138 -17.07 -13.51 18.20
C GLY A 138 -16.58 -12.63 17.04
N TYR A 139 -17.48 -12.29 16.13
CA TYR A 139 -17.17 -11.53 14.91
C TYR A 139 -18.43 -10.90 14.32
N VAL A 140 -18.25 -10.04 13.32
CA VAL A 140 -19.34 -9.35 12.61
C VAL A 140 -19.32 -9.75 11.15
N ILE A 141 -20.48 -10.16 10.63
CA ILE A 141 -20.72 -10.34 9.20
C ILE A 141 -21.33 -9.05 8.68
N GLN A 142 -20.72 -8.41 7.70
CA GLN A 142 -21.15 -7.11 7.19
C GLN A 142 -21.26 -7.10 5.67
N ASP A 143 -22.37 -6.57 5.16
CA ASP A 143 -22.49 -6.06 3.81
C ASP A 143 -22.36 -4.54 3.87
N LYS A 144 -21.17 -4.03 3.50
CA LYS A 144 -20.88 -2.60 3.56
C LYS A 144 -21.73 -1.80 2.57
N LYS A 145 -22.11 -2.39 1.43
CA LYS A 145 -22.87 -1.71 0.37
C LYS A 145 -24.34 -1.57 0.75
N ALA A 146 -24.93 -2.61 1.33
CA ALA A 146 -26.30 -2.59 1.83
C ALA A 146 -26.42 -1.88 3.20
N GLY A 147 -25.30 -1.65 3.90
CA GLY A 147 -25.29 -1.07 5.24
C GLY A 147 -25.82 -2.03 6.32
N THR A 148 -25.87 -3.33 6.04
CA THR A 148 -26.39 -4.35 6.96
C THR A 148 -25.26 -5.10 7.65
N LYS A 149 -25.48 -5.46 8.92
CA LYS A 149 -24.53 -6.22 9.73
C LYS A 149 -25.24 -7.23 10.62
N TYR A 150 -24.54 -8.31 10.95
CA TYR A 150 -24.97 -9.33 11.89
C TYR A 150 -23.82 -9.67 12.84
N GLU A 151 -24.05 -9.60 14.15
CA GLU A 151 -23.05 -9.93 15.15
C GLU A 151 -23.17 -11.41 15.53
N VAL A 152 -22.08 -12.15 15.34
CA VAL A 152 -21.95 -13.55 15.74
C VAL A 152 -21.26 -13.59 17.10
N VAL A 153 -21.93 -14.19 18.08
CA VAL A 153 -21.41 -14.32 19.44
C VAL A 153 -20.23 -15.31 19.49
N PRO A 154 -19.35 -15.19 20.51
CA PRO A 154 -18.24 -16.12 20.75
C PRO A 154 -18.55 -17.59 20.52
N ASN A 155 -17.58 -18.30 19.94
CA ASN A 155 -17.58 -19.75 19.70
C ASN A 155 -18.77 -20.28 18.86
N THR A 156 -19.49 -19.39 18.17
CA THR A 156 -20.59 -19.76 17.28
C THR A 156 -20.11 -19.83 15.84
N SER A 157 -20.48 -20.90 15.13
CA SER A 157 -20.15 -21.09 13.72
C SER A 157 -21.21 -20.48 12.82
N ALA A 158 -20.79 -19.72 11.80
CA ALA A 158 -21.67 -19.26 10.72
C ALA A 158 -21.22 -19.87 9.40
N LYS A 159 -22.15 -20.53 8.73
CA LYS A 159 -21.96 -21.19 7.44
C LYS A 159 -22.39 -20.26 6.31
N LEU A 160 -21.53 -20.11 5.31
CA LEU A 160 -21.80 -19.37 4.09
C LEU A 160 -21.79 -20.34 2.90
N ILE A 161 -22.86 -20.30 2.12
CA ILE A 161 -23.05 -21.09 0.89
C ILE A 161 -23.65 -20.20 -0.20
N VAL A 162 -23.40 -20.53 -1.46
CA VAL A 162 -24.10 -19.90 -2.58
C VAL A 162 -25.47 -20.56 -2.76
N ASP A 163 -26.53 -19.77 -2.70
CA ASP A 163 -27.90 -20.21 -2.92
C ASP A 163 -28.65 -19.13 -3.73
N ASN A 164 -29.27 -19.51 -4.85
CA ASN A 164 -29.92 -18.58 -5.80
C ASN A 164 -29.02 -17.40 -6.23
N ASN A 165 -27.74 -17.68 -6.50
CA ASN A 165 -26.73 -16.68 -6.88
C ASN A 165 -26.53 -15.57 -5.82
N GLN A 166 -26.74 -15.90 -4.54
CA GLN A 166 -26.51 -15.03 -3.39
C GLN A 166 -25.73 -15.79 -2.32
N LEU A 167 -24.94 -15.07 -1.53
CA LEU A 167 -24.33 -15.59 -0.32
C LEU A 167 -25.42 -15.72 0.75
N LYS A 168 -25.78 -16.95 1.09
CA LYS A 168 -26.68 -17.29 2.19
C LYS A 168 -25.84 -17.61 3.42
N VAL A 169 -26.15 -16.93 4.53
CA VAL A 169 -25.50 -17.16 5.82
C VAL A 169 -26.48 -17.87 6.76
N THR A 170 -26.05 -18.99 7.33
CA THR A 170 -26.81 -19.71 8.34
C THR A 170 -26.02 -19.85 9.64
N ILE A 171 -26.74 -19.72 10.77
CA ILE A 171 -26.22 -19.95 12.12
C ILE A 171 -27.17 -20.91 12.81
N SER A 172 -26.63 -22.00 13.37
CA SER A 172 -27.44 -23.07 13.98
C SER A 172 -28.58 -23.56 13.08
N GLY A 173 -28.36 -23.57 11.76
CA GLY A 173 -29.34 -23.99 10.75
C GLY A 173 -30.36 -22.93 10.32
N ALA A 174 -30.48 -21.80 11.05
CA ALA A 174 -31.37 -20.70 10.68
C ALA A 174 -30.67 -19.74 9.72
N GLU A 175 -31.38 -19.30 8.67
CA GLU A 175 -30.91 -18.22 7.80
C GLU A 175 -30.97 -16.89 8.56
N VAL A 176 -29.82 -16.21 8.66
CA VAL A 176 -29.69 -14.95 9.40
C VAL A 176 -29.32 -13.77 8.49
N PHE A 177 -28.79 -14.07 7.31
CA PHE A 177 -28.28 -13.06 6.40
C PHE A 177 -28.26 -13.59 4.96
N ARG A 178 -28.51 -12.72 3.99
CA ARG A 178 -28.40 -13.03 2.57
C ARG A 178 -27.95 -11.79 1.81
N SER A 179 -27.02 -11.94 0.86
CA SER A 179 -26.60 -10.83 0.01
C SER A 179 -26.07 -11.27 -1.35
N SER A 180 -26.30 -10.46 -2.38
CA SER A 180 -25.60 -10.53 -3.66
C SER A 180 -24.27 -9.77 -3.68
N ASN A 181 -23.99 -8.96 -2.64
CA ASN A 181 -22.80 -8.15 -2.54
C ASN A 181 -21.67 -8.93 -1.84
N ARG A 182 -20.49 -8.32 -1.88
CA ARG A 182 -19.33 -8.71 -1.08
C ARG A 182 -19.65 -8.67 0.42
N LEU A 183 -19.30 -9.72 1.13
CA LEU A 183 -19.42 -9.79 2.59
C LEU A 183 -18.06 -9.68 3.27
N TYR A 184 -18.06 -9.10 4.45
CA TYR A 184 -16.88 -8.97 5.31
C TYR A 184 -17.11 -9.74 6.60
N ILE A 185 -16.13 -10.55 6.99
CA ILE A 185 -16.08 -11.24 8.28
C ILE A 185 -15.06 -10.52 9.15
N LEU A 186 -15.53 -9.57 9.96
CA LEU A 186 -14.71 -8.65 10.74
C LEU A 186 -14.57 -9.15 12.18
N PRO A 187 -13.38 -9.09 12.79
CA PRO A 187 -13.23 -9.39 14.21
C PRO A 187 -14.06 -8.41 15.05
N LYS A 188 -14.65 -8.89 16.15
CA LYS A 188 -15.54 -8.05 16.99
C LYS A 188 -14.80 -6.89 17.66
N THR A 189 -13.54 -7.09 18.02
CA THR A 189 -12.67 -6.06 18.60
C THR A 189 -11.35 -6.00 17.84
N THR A 190 -10.97 -4.82 17.38
CA THR A 190 -9.65 -4.56 16.80
C THR A 190 -8.57 -4.29 17.85
N THR A 191 -8.95 -4.17 19.12
CA THR A 191 -8.05 -3.89 20.26
C THR A 191 -7.39 -5.15 20.83
N ASN A 192 -7.97 -6.33 20.62
CA ASN A 192 -7.32 -7.58 21.00
C ASN A 192 -6.42 -8.05 19.86
N GLU A 193 -5.11 -7.74 19.97
CA GLU A 193 -4.12 -8.19 18.99
C GLU A 193 -4.08 -9.71 18.81
N SER A 194 -4.65 -10.53 19.70
CA SER A 194 -4.70 -11.99 19.52
C SER A 194 -6.02 -12.52 18.93
N SER A 195 -7.01 -11.67 18.63
CA SER A 195 -8.29 -12.13 18.08
C SER A 195 -8.09 -12.78 16.71
N LYS A 196 -8.62 -14.00 16.54
CA LYS A 196 -8.52 -14.77 15.29
C LYS A 196 -9.87 -15.32 14.85
N ILE A 197 -10.05 -15.39 13.54
CA ILE A 197 -11.20 -16.03 12.89
C ILE A 197 -10.75 -17.37 12.33
N LYS A 198 -11.34 -18.45 12.84
CA LYS A 198 -11.13 -19.84 12.44
C LYS A 198 -12.00 -20.20 11.24
N ILE A 199 -11.45 -21.05 10.37
CA ILE A 199 -12.19 -21.70 9.29
C ILE A 199 -12.31 -23.20 9.56
N ASP A 200 -13.54 -23.72 9.62
CA ASP A 200 -13.81 -25.11 9.99
C ASP A 200 -13.95 -26.06 8.80
N THR A 201 -14.20 -25.56 7.58
CA THR A 201 -14.52 -26.39 6.40
C THR A 201 -13.31 -27.02 5.71
N PHE A 202 -12.10 -26.54 5.99
CA PHE A 202 -10.87 -27.12 5.44
C PHE A 202 -9.77 -27.24 6.49
N LYS A 203 -8.76 -28.05 6.16
CA LYS A 203 -7.61 -28.29 7.04
C LYS A 203 -6.29 -27.89 6.38
N ARG A 204 -5.37 -27.48 7.23
CA ARG A 204 -3.93 -27.35 6.98
C ARG A 204 -3.20 -28.44 7.76
N ALA A 205 -1.86 -28.47 7.73
CA ALA A 205 -1.09 -29.56 8.33
C ALA A 205 -1.37 -29.79 9.83
N TYR A 206 -1.72 -28.74 10.58
CA TYR A 206 -2.00 -28.82 12.02
C TYR A 206 -3.50 -28.69 12.37
N GLY A 207 -4.39 -28.93 11.41
CA GLY A 207 -5.85 -28.92 11.63
C GLY A 207 -6.55 -27.72 11.01
N ASN A 208 -7.63 -27.26 11.65
CA ASN A 208 -8.41 -26.13 11.16
C ASN A 208 -7.68 -24.80 11.43
N PRO A 209 -7.37 -24.01 10.41
CA PRO A 209 -6.58 -22.79 10.57
C PRO A 209 -7.39 -21.64 11.17
N SER A 210 -6.68 -20.75 11.89
CA SER A 210 -7.23 -19.52 12.47
C SER A 210 -6.39 -18.33 12.06
N TYR A 211 -7.03 -17.28 11.56
CA TYR A 211 -6.38 -16.17 10.88
C TYR A 211 -6.57 -14.86 11.63
N ARG A 212 -5.55 -14.02 11.56
CA ARG A 212 -5.62 -12.62 11.98
C ARG A 212 -6.29 -11.76 10.88
N GLY A 213 -6.60 -10.52 11.23
CA GLY A 213 -7.26 -9.60 10.32
C GLY A 213 -8.73 -9.96 10.08
N PHE A 214 -9.20 -9.79 8.85
CA PHE A 214 -10.58 -10.05 8.47
C PHE A 214 -10.67 -10.79 7.14
N PHE A 215 -11.87 -11.25 6.79
CA PHE A 215 -12.11 -11.86 5.49
C PHE A 215 -13.05 -11.03 4.63
N GLU A 216 -12.78 -11.09 3.33
CA GLU A 216 -13.65 -10.67 2.25
C GLU A 216 -14.16 -11.91 1.52
N ILE A 217 -15.48 -11.97 1.29
CA ILE A 217 -16.17 -13.08 0.67
C ILE A 217 -16.93 -12.57 -0.56
N THR A 218 -16.69 -13.20 -1.71
CA THR A 218 -17.36 -12.85 -2.98
C THR A 218 -17.85 -14.10 -3.69
N LEU A 219 -18.88 -13.95 -4.52
CA LEU A 219 -19.29 -15.00 -5.46
C LEU A 219 -18.21 -15.19 -6.52
N SER A 220 -17.90 -16.44 -6.85
CA SER A 220 -17.01 -16.71 -7.99
C SER A 220 -17.74 -16.58 -9.32
N LYS A 221 -16.97 -16.42 -10.40
CA LYS A 221 -17.46 -16.55 -11.77
C LYS A 221 -17.97 -17.97 -12.05
N THR A 222 -17.41 -18.97 -11.37
CA THR A 222 -17.92 -20.34 -11.43
C THR A 222 -19.23 -20.43 -10.62
N PRO A 223 -20.35 -20.84 -11.23
CA PRO A 223 -21.63 -20.92 -10.54
C PRO A 223 -21.56 -21.80 -9.28
N GLY A 224 -22.15 -21.31 -8.19
CA GLY A 224 -22.21 -22.04 -6.91
C GLY A 224 -20.92 -21.98 -6.07
N LYS A 225 -19.87 -21.28 -6.52
CA LYS A 225 -18.59 -21.19 -5.81
C LYS A 225 -18.37 -19.83 -5.13
N ILE A 226 -17.52 -19.82 -4.11
CA ILE A 226 -17.14 -18.67 -3.28
C ILE A 226 -15.63 -18.43 -3.41
N ASN A 227 -15.22 -17.16 -3.50
CA ASN A 227 -13.84 -16.74 -3.33
C ASN A 227 -13.65 -16.08 -1.97
N ILE A 228 -12.49 -16.32 -1.35
CA ILE A 228 -12.15 -15.84 -0.01
C ILE A 228 -10.80 -15.15 -0.04
N ILE A 229 -10.75 -13.93 0.48
CA ILE A 229 -9.52 -13.16 0.66
C ILE A 229 -9.38 -12.84 2.13
N ASN A 230 -8.24 -13.18 2.73
CA ASN A 230 -7.87 -12.68 4.06
C ASN A 230 -7.11 -11.37 3.89
N GLU A 231 -7.57 -10.31 4.55
CA GLU A 231 -6.85 -9.05 4.64
C GLU A 231 -6.29 -8.86 6.06
N VAL A 232 -5.00 -8.64 6.15
CA VAL A 232 -4.22 -8.70 7.40
C VAL A 232 -3.01 -7.77 7.33
N ASP A 233 -2.52 -7.28 8.46
CA ASP A 233 -1.28 -6.50 8.51
C ASP A 233 -0.08 -7.37 8.04
N MET A 234 0.90 -6.76 7.36
CA MET A 234 2.10 -7.45 6.86
C MET A 234 2.84 -8.20 7.95
N GLU A 235 3.00 -7.63 9.14
CA GLU A 235 3.73 -8.26 10.23
C GLU A 235 2.94 -9.43 10.82
N ASP A 236 1.62 -9.28 10.95
CA ASP A 236 0.71 -10.35 11.38
C ASP A 236 0.66 -11.52 10.38
N TYR A 237 0.68 -11.22 9.08
CA TYR A 237 0.82 -12.23 8.02
C TYR A 237 2.09 -13.08 8.23
N LEU A 238 3.22 -12.42 8.51
CA LEU A 238 4.50 -13.08 8.72
C LEU A 238 4.54 -13.95 9.98
N LEU A 239 3.72 -13.66 11.00
CA LEU A 239 3.60 -14.52 12.18
C LEU A 239 3.12 -15.94 11.82
N GLN A 240 2.41 -16.10 10.70
CA GLN A 240 1.92 -17.39 10.23
C GLN A 240 2.65 -17.91 8.98
N VAL A 241 3.41 -17.07 8.27
CA VAL A 241 4.31 -17.53 7.19
C VAL A 241 5.60 -18.11 7.75
N VAL A 242 6.30 -17.40 8.62
CA VAL A 242 7.62 -17.83 9.11
C VAL A 242 7.59 -19.24 9.74
N PRO A 243 6.67 -19.58 10.67
CA PRO A 243 6.60 -20.95 11.21
C PRO A 243 6.06 -21.99 10.21
N SER A 244 5.41 -21.57 9.13
CA SER A 244 4.96 -22.46 8.05
C SER A 244 6.09 -22.79 7.07
N GLU A 245 7.08 -21.92 6.95
CA GLU A 245 8.22 -22.04 6.04
C GLU A 245 9.48 -22.59 6.71
N MET A 246 9.75 -22.19 7.95
CA MET A 246 10.96 -22.56 8.68
C MET A 246 10.61 -23.09 10.08
N PRO A 247 11.15 -24.26 10.49
CA PRO A 247 10.93 -24.78 11.82
C PRO A 247 11.44 -23.82 12.90
N ALA A 248 10.65 -23.62 13.96
CA ALA A 248 11.04 -22.77 15.10
C ALA A 248 12.37 -23.19 15.76
N SER A 249 12.74 -24.47 15.66
CA SER A 249 13.99 -25.01 16.20
C SER A 249 15.25 -24.56 15.46
N PHE A 250 15.14 -23.82 14.34
CA PHE A 250 16.29 -23.41 13.52
C PHE A 250 17.09 -22.23 14.11
N GLY A 251 16.65 -21.70 15.25
CA GLY A 251 17.38 -20.68 16.00
C GLY A 251 17.11 -19.25 15.54
N ALA A 252 17.33 -18.30 16.45
CA ALA A 252 16.86 -16.92 16.31
C ALA A 252 17.39 -16.21 15.05
N GLU A 253 18.68 -16.36 14.71
CA GLU A 253 19.27 -15.64 13.57
C GLU A 253 18.79 -16.19 12.22
N ALA A 254 18.56 -17.52 12.11
CA ALA A 254 17.96 -18.11 10.93
C ALA A 254 16.50 -17.69 10.75
N LEU A 255 15.73 -17.67 11.85
CA LEU A 255 14.34 -17.20 11.84
C LEU A 255 14.24 -15.72 11.48
N LYS A 256 15.17 -14.87 11.95
CA LYS A 256 15.26 -13.45 11.54
C LYS A 256 15.58 -13.31 10.06
N ALA A 257 16.52 -14.12 9.54
CA ALA A 257 16.85 -14.14 8.12
C ALA A 257 15.62 -14.54 7.28
N GLN A 258 14.90 -15.59 7.70
CA GLN A 258 13.66 -16.02 7.07
C GLN A 258 12.57 -14.93 7.11
N ALA A 259 12.41 -14.24 8.24
CA ALA A 259 11.41 -13.17 8.36
C ALA A 259 11.67 -12.02 7.37
N VAL A 260 12.93 -11.59 7.22
CA VAL A 260 13.31 -10.54 6.26
C VAL A 260 13.18 -11.01 4.81
N ALA A 261 13.63 -12.24 4.51
CA ALA A 261 13.46 -12.82 3.18
C ALA A 261 11.97 -12.95 2.81
N ALA A 262 11.14 -13.45 3.73
CA ALA A 262 9.70 -13.59 3.52
C ALA A 262 9.00 -12.24 3.32
N ARG A 263 9.32 -11.23 4.13
CA ARG A 263 8.78 -9.87 3.95
C ARG A 263 9.16 -9.27 2.59
N THR A 264 10.41 -9.44 2.20
CA THR A 264 10.92 -8.95 0.90
C THR A 264 10.23 -9.69 -0.25
N TYR A 265 10.05 -11.00 -0.14
CA TYR A 265 9.35 -11.81 -1.15
C TYR A 265 7.88 -11.39 -1.28
N ALA A 266 7.15 -11.28 -0.16
CA ALA A 266 5.77 -10.83 -0.13
C ALA A 266 5.59 -9.43 -0.76
N MET A 267 6.53 -8.52 -0.53
CA MET A 267 6.53 -7.19 -1.17
C MET A 267 6.76 -7.28 -2.68
N GLY A 268 7.53 -8.25 -3.16
CA GLY A 268 7.71 -8.51 -4.59
C GLY A 268 6.41 -8.91 -5.26
N ASP A 269 5.67 -9.84 -4.65
CA ASP A 269 4.36 -10.26 -5.14
C ASP A 269 3.33 -9.12 -5.05
N TYR A 270 3.34 -8.34 -3.95
CA TYR A 270 2.53 -7.15 -3.76
C TYR A 270 2.65 -6.16 -4.92
N LEU A 271 3.87 -5.88 -5.37
CA LEU A 271 4.15 -4.93 -6.45
C LEU A 271 4.00 -5.53 -7.86
N SER A 272 3.97 -6.85 -8.00
CA SER A 272 3.97 -7.55 -9.30
C SER A 272 2.65 -7.47 -10.07
N ASN A 273 1.53 -7.16 -9.40
CA ASN A 273 0.16 -7.28 -9.93
C ASN A 273 -0.25 -8.69 -10.40
N ARG A 274 0.49 -9.76 -10.04
CA ARG A 274 0.24 -11.13 -10.51
C ARG A 274 -1.20 -11.61 -10.33
N TYR A 275 -1.84 -11.24 -9.22
CA TYR A 275 -3.20 -11.63 -8.88
C TYR A 275 -4.19 -10.45 -8.82
N ALA A 276 -3.85 -9.33 -9.45
CA ALA A 276 -4.64 -8.10 -9.38
C ALA A 276 -6.08 -8.26 -9.92
N SER A 277 -6.29 -9.12 -10.93
CA SER A 277 -7.64 -9.42 -11.46
C SER A 277 -8.49 -10.29 -10.54
N LYS A 278 -7.85 -10.95 -9.56
CA LYS A 278 -8.50 -11.73 -8.50
C LYS A 278 -8.60 -10.96 -7.18
N GLY A 279 -8.01 -9.76 -7.11
CA GLY A 279 -8.15 -8.82 -5.99
C GLY A 279 -7.24 -9.05 -4.79
N PHE A 280 -6.17 -9.84 -4.93
CA PHE A 280 -5.20 -10.12 -3.87
C PHE A 280 -3.76 -10.05 -4.38
N PHE A 281 -2.77 -10.13 -3.48
CA PHE A 281 -1.34 -10.02 -3.80
C PHE A 281 -0.64 -11.37 -3.88
N VAL A 282 -0.95 -12.24 -2.92
CA VAL A 282 -0.34 -13.57 -2.74
C VAL A 282 -1.43 -14.62 -2.52
N ASP A 283 -1.19 -15.86 -2.91
CA ASP A 283 -1.97 -17.01 -2.42
C ASP A 283 -1.31 -17.61 -1.17
N ASP A 284 -1.99 -18.53 -0.50
CA ASP A 284 -1.51 -19.17 0.73
C ASP A 284 -0.72 -20.47 0.52
N SER A 285 -0.28 -20.73 -0.72
CA SER A 285 0.44 -21.95 -1.13
C SER A 285 1.91 -21.68 -1.48
N THR A 286 2.63 -22.72 -1.87
CA THR A 286 4.01 -22.61 -2.38
C THR A 286 4.15 -21.84 -3.68
N LEU A 287 3.04 -21.47 -4.36
CA LEU A 287 3.08 -20.58 -5.51
C LEU A 287 3.42 -19.14 -5.12
N SER A 288 3.15 -18.78 -3.87
CA SER A 288 3.60 -17.54 -3.22
C SER A 288 4.44 -17.94 -2.01
N GLN A 289 3.86 -17.96 -0.81
CA GLN A 289 4.48 -18.47 0.41
C GLN A 289 3.44 -19.22 1.23
N VAL A 290 3.88 -20.28 1.90
CA VAL A 290 2.97 -21.11 2.70
C VAL A 290 2.47 -20.29 3.89
N TYR A 291 1.17 -20.05 3.96
CA TYR A 291 0.54 -19.22 5.00
C TYR A 291 -0.41 -20.04 5.88
N ASN A 292 -0.19 -19.97 7.19
CA ASN A 292 -1.01 -20.63 8.21
C ASN A 292 -1.07 -22.17 8.06
N ASN A 293 0.01 -22.76 7.56
CA ASN A 293 0.15 -24.21 7.54
C ASN A 293 0.64 -24.76 8.88
N SER A 294 1.33 -23.94 9.68
CA SER A 294 1.76 -24.22 11.07
C SER A 294 1.21 -23.17 12.04
N ALA A 295 1.04 -23.55 13.32
CA ALA A 295 0.65 -22.62 14.37
C ALA A 295 1.71 -21.54 14.64
N GLU A 296 1.28 -20.37 15.12
CA GLU A 296 2.20 -19.33 15.61
C GLU A 296 3.10 -19.88 16.73
N ASN A 297 4.37 -19.46 16.72
CA ASN A 297 5.36 -19.86 17.70
C ASN A 297 6.06 -18.62 18.28
N ALA A 298 6.44 -18.66 19.55
CA ALA A 298 7.04 -17.52 20.25
C ALA A 298 8.39 -17.10 19.65
N ASP A 299 9.23 -18.04 19.25
CA ASP A 299 10.56 -17.76 18.67
C ASP A 299 10.44 -17.15 17.28
N THR A 300 9.54 -17.69 16.45
CA THR A 300 9.27 -17.12 15.11
C THR A 300 8.62 -15.75 15.23
N THR A 301 7.72 -15.56 16.20
CA THR A 301 7.12 -14.26 16.51
C THR A 301 8.17 -13.24 16.92
N ALA A 302 9.10 -13.60 17.80
CA ALA A 302 10.19 -12.73 18.22
C ALA A 302 11.08 -12.35 17.03
N ALA A 303 11.38 -13.30 16.14
CA ALA A 303 12.16 -13.02 14.92
C ALA A 303 11.47 -12.03 13.98
N VAL A 304 10.16 -12.18 13.73
CA VAL A 304 9.37 -11.23 12.94
C VAL A 304 9.40 -9.84 13.58
N LYS A 305 9.07 -9.73 14.88
CA LYS A 305 9.06 -8.45 15.61
C LYS A 305 10.42 -7.75 15.60
N ASN A 306 11.51 -8.48 15.85
CA ASN A 306 12.87 -7.91 15.87
C ASN A 306 13.37 -7.46 14.48
N THR A 307 12.71 -7.91 13.41
CA THR A 307 13.02 -7.56 12.02
C THR A 307 11.91 -6.76 11.35
N SER A 308 10.94 -6.25 12.12
CA SER A 308 9.79 -5.50 11.61
C SER A 308 10.22 -4.41 10.64
N GLY A 309 9.52 -4.33 9.51
CA GLY A 309 9.79 -3.36 8.43
C GLY A 309 11.09 -3.58 7.64
N LYS A 310 11.99 -4.49 8.03
CA LYS A 310 13.25 -4.72 7.29
C LYS A 310 12.99 -5.53 6.02
N ILE A 311 13.39 -4.96 4.88
CA ILE A 311 13.38 -5.58 3.55
C ILE A 311 14.77 -5.48 2.90
N MET A 312 15.02 -6.27 1.86
CA MET A 312 16.27 -6.26 1.10
C MET A 312 16.10 -5.54 -0.25
N MET A 313 17.02 -4.63 -0.54
CA MET A 313 17.11 -3.88 -1.79
C MET A 313 18.48 -4.08 -2.43
N SER A 314 18.56 -4.01 -3.75
CA SER A 314 19.80 -4.01 -4.53
C SER A 314 19.64 -3.03 -5.69
N ASN A 315 20.57 -2.09 -5.83
CA ASN A 315 20.55 -1.06 -6.88
C ASN A 315 19.20 -0.30 -6.99
N GLY A 316 18.57 0.00 -5.85
CA GLY A 316 17.29 0.71 -5.80
C GLY A 316 16.06 -0.14 -6.16
N ALA A 317 16.23 -1.43 -6.46
CA ALA A 317 15.13 -2.37 -6.68
C ALA A 317 15.03 -3.40 -5.55
N LEU A 318 13.85 -3.97 -5.36
CA LEU A 318 13.61 -5.02 -4.38
C LEU A 318 14.39 -6.29 -4.76
N VAL A 319 15.00 -6.95 -3.77
CA VAL A 319 15.67 -8.23 -3.97
C VAL A 319 14.64 -9.34 -4.20
N ASP A 320 14.85 -10.15 -5.23
CA ASP A 320 14.14 -11.42 -5.44
C ASP A 320 14.57 -12.44 -4.36
N ALA A 321 13.89 -12.38 -3.21
CA ALA A 321 14.26 -13.06 -1.98
C ALA A 321 13.77 -14.51 -1.89
N ARG A 322 13.86 -15.27 -2.99
CA ARG A 322 13.52 -16.71 -2.99
C ARG A 322 14.43 -17.49 -2.05
N TYR A 323 13.87 -18.50 -1.40
CA TYR A 323 14.55 -19.39 -0.46
C TYR A 323 14.10 -20.84 -0.69
N TYR A 324 14.89 -21.80 -0.22
CA TYR A 324 14.61 -23.23 -0.40
C TYR A 324 15.15 -24.04 0.78
N SER A 325 14.73 -25.30 0.89
CA SER A 325 14.97 -26.12 2.07
C SER A 325 16.45 -26.41 2.33
N THR A 326 17.15 -27.01 1.38
CA THR A 326 18.51 -27.52 1.61
C THR A 326 19.34 -27.44 0.33
N SER A 327 20.60 -26.99 0.42
CA SER A 327 21.55 -27.10 -0.69
C SER A 327 22.26 -28.45 -0.70
N GLY A 328 22.63 -28.93 -1.90
CA GLY A 328 23.53 -30.08 -2.04
C GLY A 328 25.01 -29.71 -1.87
N GLY A 329 25.30 -28.50 -1.41
CA GLY A 329 26.66 -27.95 -1.34
C GLY A 329 26.97 -26.88 -2.41
N PHE A 330 26.07 -26.63 -3.35
CA PHE A 330 26.12 -25.51 -4.31
C PHE A 330 24.72 -24.90 -4.49
N GLY A 331 24.68 -23.60 -4.78
CA GLY A 331 23.48 -22.86 -5.18
C GLY A 331 23.48 -22.53 -6.68
N ALA A 332 22.31 -22.26 -7.23
CA ALA A 332 22.12 -21.89 -8.63
C ALA A 332 21.86 -20.39 -8.80
N ALA A 333 22.23 -19.84 -9.96
CA ALA A 333 21.82 -18.50 -10.33
C ALA A 333 20.34 -18.50 -10.79
N LYS A 334 19.58 -17.44 -10.51
CA LYS A 334 18.14 -17.35 -10.87
C LYS A 334 17.85 -17.71 -12.33
N HIS A 335 18.61 -17.09 -13.23
CA HIS A 335 18.43 -17.23 -14.67
C HIS A 335 18.71 -18.64 -15.20
N GLU A 336 19.42 -19.47 -14.44
CA GLU A 336 19.70 -20.86 -14.75
C GLU A 336 18.63 -21.82 -14.19
N VAL A 337 17.65 -21.29 -13.44
CA VAL A 337 16.53 -22.03 -12.85
C VAL A 337 15.22 -21.68 -13.56
N TRP A 338 14.97 -20.40 -13.80
CA TRP A 338 13.74 -19.90 -14.42
C TRP A 338 14.02 -19.03 -15.66
N SER A 339 13.10 -19.05 -16.61
CA SER A 339 13.01 -18.05 -17.68
C SER A 339 12.38 -16.76 -17.15
N ASP A 340 12.56 -15.67 -17.89
CA ASP A 340 11.88 -14.41 -17.53
C ASP A 340 10.36 -14.54 -17.70
N PRO A 341 9.54 -13.84 -16.88
CA PRO A 341 8.09 -13.89 -17.00
C PRO A 341 7.61 -13.56 -18.43
N GLY A 342 6.77 -14.44 -18.99
CA GLY A 342 6.24 -14.28 -20.35
C GLY A 342 7.25 -14.56 -21.48
N SER A 343 8.47 -15.01 -21.17
CA SER A 343 9.52 -15.33 -22.14
C SER A 343 9.73 -16.84 -22.27
N THR A 344 9.97 -17.29 -23.50
CA THR A 344 10.45 -18.64 -23.83
C THR A 344 11.97 -18.73 -23.87
N SER A 345 12.69 -17.62 -23.67
CA SER A 345 14.15 -17.60 -23.63
C SER A 345 14.67 -18.18 -22.32
N PHE A 346 15.64 -19.10 -22.42
CA PHE A 346 16.30 -19.71 -21.27
C PHE A 346 17.79 -19.96 -21.59
N PRO A 347 18.75 -19.59 -20.70
CA PRO A 347 18.54 -18.97 -19.39
C PRO A 347 17.87 -17.58 -19.45
N GLY A 348 17.25 -17.16 -18.36
CA GLY A 348 16.62 -15.83 -18.24
C GLY A 348 17.63 -14.69 -18.05
N THR A 349 17.17 -13.58 -17.47
CA THR A 349 18.03 -12.42 -17.20
C THR A 349 18.83 -12.60 -15.90
N PRO A 350 20.17 -12.49 -15.93
CA PRO A 350 21.00 -12.58 -14.72
C PRO A 350 20.66 -11.51 -13.69
N LEU A 351 20.72 -11.87 -12.41
CA LEU A 351 20.61 -10.94 -11.29
C LEU A 351 21.93 -10.90 -10.51
N PRO A 352 22.44 -9.70 -10.15
CA PRO A 352 23.75 -9.55 -9.53
C PRO A 352 23.82 -10.08 -8.08
N TYR A 353 22.67 -10.33 -7.47
CA TYR A 353 22.53 -10.78 -6.08
C TYR A 353 22.04 -12.23 -5.95
N LEU A 354 21.56 -12.86 -7.03
CA LEU A 354 21.00 -14.21 -7.02
C LEU A 354 21.83 -15.12 -7.95
N ILE A 355 23.08 -15.31 -7.54
CA ILE A 355 24.15 -15.95 -8.31
C ILE A 355 24.42 -17.38 -7.83
N ALA A 356 25.02 -18.19 -8.70
CA ALA A 356 25.51 -19.50 -8.32
C ALA A 356 26.75 -19.38 -7.44
N GLN A 357 26.85 -20.20 -6.40
CA GLN A 357 27.97 -20.18 -5.46
C GLN A 357 28.14 -21.51 -4.72
N SER A 358 29.35 -21.76 -4.25
CA SER A 358 29.67 -22.92 -3.43
C SER A 358 29.26 -22.68 -1.97
N PHE A 359 28.62 -23.69 -1.39
CA PHE A 359 28.28 -23.78 0.04
C PHE A 359 29.02 -24.92 0.73
N THR A 360 29.95 -25.57 0.02
CA THR A 360 30.78 -26.66 0.52
C THR A 360 32.11 -26.08 0.95
N TYR A 361 32.56 -26.42 2.16
CA TYR A 361 33.89 -26.06 2.63
C TYR A 361 34.96 -26.83 1.85
N ASP A 362 36.08 -26.19 1.56
CA ASP A 362 37.23 -26.90 0.99
C ASP A 362 37.77 -27.89 2.04
N PRO A 363 37.77 -29.21 1.79
CA PRO A 363 38.26 -30.19 2.75
C PRO A 363 39.77 -30.03 3.06
N LYS A 364 40.51 -29.26 2.25
CA LYS A 364 41.92 -28.92 2.49
C LYS A 364 42.09 -27.80 3.51
N ASP A 365 41.02 -27.07 3.84
CA ASP A 365 41.02 -26.01 4.83
C ASP A 365 40.25 -26.46 6.08
N PRO A 366 40.94 -26.95 7.12
CA PRO A 366 40.29 -27.42 8.34
C PRO A 366 39.60 -26.30 9.14
N SER A 367 39.83 -25.03 8.78
CA SER A 367 39.16 -23.90 9.42
C SER A 367 37.78 -23.59 8.83
N ASN A 368 37.38 -24.27 7.75
CA ASN A 368 36.10 -24.05 7.04
C ASN A 368 35.88 -22.59 6.61
N LYS A 369 36.95 -21.87 6.29
CA LYS A 369 36.89 -20.45 5.86
C LYS A 369 36.89 -20.29 4.35
N THR A 370 37.37 -21.29 3.64
CA THR A 370 37.41 -21.33 2.17
C THR A 370 36.35 -22.29 1.63
N MET A 371 35.74 -21.90 0.51
CA MET A 371 34.74 -22.71 -0.18
C MET A 371 35.40 -23.55 -1.27
N LEU A 372 34.91 -24.78 -1.44
CA LEU A 372 35.34 -25.71 -2.46
C LEU A 372 35.18 -25.08 -3.85
N LYS A 373 36.27 -25.08 -4.61
CA LYS A 373 36.28 -24.75 -6.03
C LYS A 373 36.19 -26.04 -6.84
N LEU A 374 35.02 -26.27 -7.44
CA LEU A 374 34.74 -27.40 -8.31
C LEU A 374 34.31 -26.88 -9.68
N ASN A 375 34.79 -27.49 -10.77
CA ASN A 375 34.17 -27.27 -12.07
C ASN A 375 32.82 -28.01 -12.10
N THR A 376 31.75 -27.31 -11.75
CA THR A 376 30.40 -27.86 -11.62
C THR A 376 29.75 -28.23 -12.96
N GLN A 377 30.40 -27.94 -14.08
CA GLN A 377 29.96 -28.31 -15.43
C GLN A 377 30.66 -29.57 -15.97
N ASP A 378 31.65 -30.11 -15.24
CA ASP A 378 32.28 -31.39 -15.54
C ASP A 378 31.48 -32.54 -14.91
N GLU A 379 30.90 -33.40 -15.75
CA GLU A 379 30.06 -34.52 -15.31
C GLU A 379 30.81 -35.51 -14.41
N ALA A 380 32.10 -35.78 -14.67
CA ALA A 380 32.88 -36.71 -13.86
C ALA A 380 33.18 -36.11 -12.48
N ALA A 381 33.52 -34.82 -12.45
CA ALA A 381 33.77 -34.10 -11.20
C ALA A 381 32.51 -33.99 -10.33
N ILE A 382 31.36 -33.64 -10.93
CA ILE A 382 30.06 -33.62 -10.25
C ILE A 382 29.63 -35.01 -9.79
N ASN A 383 29.87 -36.04 -10.61
CA ASN A 383 29.52 -37.42 -10.24
C ASN A 383 30.28 -37.87 -8.99
N ALA A 384 31.59 -37.62 -8.94
CA ALA A 384 32.40 -37.87 -7.76
C ALA A 384 31.91 -37.07 -6.54
N PHE A 385 31.57 -35.79 -6.73
CA PHE A 385 31.11 -34.91 -5.65
C PHE A 385 29.82 -35.39 -4.95
N TYR A 386 28.80 -35.83 -5.70
CA TYR A 386 27.54 -36.28 -5.10
C TYR A 386 27.62 -37.70 -4.50
N LYS A 387 28.60 -38.51 -4.92
CA LYS A 387 28.87 -39.82 -4.31
C LYS A 387 29.66 -39.73 -3.01
N ASP A 388 30.45 -38.68 -2.85
CA ASP A 388 31.19 -38.43 -1.62
C ASP A 388 30.30 -37.78 -0.55
N LEU A 389 30.02 -38.56 0.49
CA LEU A 389 29.19 -38.15 1.63
C LEU A 389 30.01 -37.40 2.71
N SER A 390 31.34 -37.40 2.61
CA SER A 390 32.23 -36.83 3.62
C SER A 390 32.29 -35.30 3.59
N TYR A 391 31.89 -34.68 2.47
CA TYR A 391 31.89 -33.23 2.32
C TYR A 391 31.05 -32.53 3.41
N LEU A 392 31.60 -31.43 3.90
CA LEU A 392 30.95 -30.51 4.84
C LEU A 392 30.67 -29.17 4.16
N GLY A 393 29.65 -28.47 4.64
CA GLY A 393 29.18 -27.21 4.09
C GLY A 393 28.11 -26.59 4.99
N TYR A 394 27.47 -25.53 4.50
CA TYR A 394 26.41 -24.85 5.26
C TYR A 394 25.26 -25.81 5.61
N ASP A 395 24.88 -26.67 4.69
CA ASP A 395 23.68 -27.51 4.79
C ASP A 395 23.92 -28.90 5.38
N SER A 396 25.12 -29.18 5.90
CA SER A 396 25.52 -30.54 6.32
C SER A 396 24.64 -31.17 7.40
N THR A 397 23.89 -30.38 8.17
CA THR A 397 22.99 -30.90 9.20
C THR A 397 21.70 -31.50 8.63
N SER A 398 21.37 -31.21 7.37
CA SER A 398 20.18 -31.73 6.69
C SER A 398 20.39 -33.15 6.18
N ALA A 399 19.41 -34.02 6.40
CA ALA A 399 19.38 -35.34 5.75
C ALA A 399 19.19 -35.24 4.23
N TYR A 400 18.78 -34.09 3.70
CA TYR A 400 18.72 -33.86 2.24
C TYR A 400 20.06 -33.42 1.66
N PHE A 401 21.12 -33.23 2.45
CA PHE A 401 22.43 -32.81 1.92
C PHE A 401 22.95 -33.78 0.85
N ARG A 402 22.68 -35.07 1.03
CA ARG A 402 22.92 -36.13 0.04
C ARG A 402 21.70 -37.06 -0.04
N TRP A 403 21.40 -37.52 -1.24
CA TRP A 403 20.36 -38.53 -1.47
C TRP A 403 20.71 -39.44 -2.64
N LYS A 404 20.18 -40.66 -2.59
CA LYS A 404 20.31 -41.69 -3.63
C LYS A 404 18.97 -42.37 -3.90
N VAL A 405 18.67 -42.57 -5.18
CA VAL A 405 17.47 -43.26 -5.66
C VAL A 405 17.86 -44.19 -6.81
N SER A 406 17.40 -45.43 -6.78
CA SER A 406 17.62 -46.40 -7.87
C SER A 406 16.30 -46.77 -8.54
N LEU A 407 16.29 -46.80 -9.88
CA LEU A 407 15.14 -47.22 -10.69
C LEU A 407 15.60 -48.27 -11.71
N THR A 408 14.80 -49.31 -11.92
CA THR A 408 15.02 -50.25 -13.04
C THR A 408 14.79 -49.58 -14.39
N LYS A 409 15.30 -50.16 -15.48
CA LYS A 409 15.04 -49.69 -16.87
C LYS A 409 13.55 -49.53 -17.16
N GLU A 410 12.72 -50.46 -16.69
CA GLU A 410 11.26 -50.38 -16.83
C GLU A 410 10.67 -49.22 -16.01
N GLN A 411 11.11 -49.06 -14.76
CA GLN A 411 10.61 -48.00 -13.88
C GLN A 411 10.95 -46.60 -14.39
N ILE A 412 12.18 -46.37 -14.87
CA ILE A 412 12.58 -45.08 -15.45
C ILE A 412 11.83 -44.80 -16.76
N GLN A 413 11.61 -45.82 -17.59
CA GLN A 413 10.82 -45.70 -18.81
C GLN A 413 9.38 -45.27 -18.49
N ASN A 414 8.73 -45.94 -17.54
CA ASN A 414 7.34 -45.69 -17.17
C ASN A 414 7.15 -44.26 -16.62
N THR A 415 8.01 -43.82 -15.69
CA THR A 415 7.89 -42.46 -15.15
C THR A 415 8.13 -41.41 -16.24
N ILE A 416 9.10 -41.60 -17.14
CA ILE A 416 9.37 -40.63 -18.20
C ILE A 416 8.20 -40.58 -19.18
N ASN A 417 7.73 -41.72 -19.69
CA ASN A 417 6.64 -41.80 -20.66
C ASN A 417 5.37 -41.09 -20.17
N LYS A 418 5.02 -41.31 -18.90
CA LYS A 418 3.85 -40.69 -18.29
C LYS A 418 4.02 -39.18 -18.13
N ASN A 419 5.15 -38.74 -17.58
CA ASN A 419 5.30 -37.37 -17.09
C ASN A 419 5.78 -36.38 -18.16
N ILE A 420 6.47 -36.84 -19.20
CA ILE A 420 6.90 -35.97 -20.31
C ILE A 420 5.71 -35.38 -21.07
N LEU A 421 4.61 -36.14 -21.20
CA LEU A 421 3.35 -35.67 -21.79
C LEU A 421 2.72 -34.54 -20.97
N ILE A 422 2.68 -34.72 -19.65
CA ILE A 422 2.16 -33.73 -18.71
C ILE A 422 2.99 -32.44 -18.77
N ARG A 423 4.32 -32.57 -18.85
CA ARG A 423 5.21 -31.41 -18.96
C ARG A 423 5.11 -30.71 -20.31
N TYR A 424 4.98 -31.46 -21.41
CA TYR A 424 4.78 -30.85 -22.73
C TYR A 424 3.47 -30.07 -22.78
N ALA A 425 2.38 -30.60 -22.21
CA ALA A 425 1.10 -29.89 -22.14
C ALA A 425 1.20 -28.58 -21.31
N ALA A 426 2.04 -28.55 -20.28
CA ALA A 426 2.23 -27.39 -19.42
C ALA A 426 3.22 -26.34 -19.98
N GLU A 427 4.30 -26.79 -20.61
CA GLU A 427 5.42 -25.95 -21.09
C GLU A 427 6.00 -26.50 -22.41
N PRO A 428 5.27 -26.43 -23.53
CA PRO A 428 5.65 -27.09 -24.79
C PRO A 428 6.96 -26.55 -25.38
N ASP A 429 7.29 -25.28 -25.14
CA ASP A 429 8.54 -24.66 -25.61
C ASP A 429 9.80 -25.11 -24.83
N PHE A 430 9.62 -25.87 -23.74
CA PHE A 430 10.70 -26.39 -22.90
C PHE A 430 10.80 -27.91 -22.92
N ILE A 431 9.96 -28.58 -23.72
CA ILE A 431 9.99 -30.03 -23.96
C ILE A 431 10.08 -30.25 -25.47
N LEU A 432 11.31 -30.43 -25.98
CA LEU A 432 11.60 -30.40 -27.40
C LEU A 432 11.95 -31.78 -27.95
N THR A 433 11.58 -32.06 -29.19
CA THR A 433 11.93 -33.28 -29.90
C THR A 433 13.00 -33.00 -30.95
N LYS A 434 14.00 -33.87 -31.08
CA LYS A 434 15.02 -33.79 -32.14
C LYS A 434 14.41 -34.18 -33.48
N ASP A 435 14.46 -33.30 -34.47
CA ASP A 435 13.98 -33.54 -35.83
C ASP A 435 15.01 -34.30 -36.70
N SER A 436 14.64 -34.58 -37.95
CA SER A 436 15.50 -35.27 -38.91
C SER A 436 16.77 -34.50 -39.29
N ASN A 437 16.79 -33.18 -39.06
CA ASN A 437 17.96 -32.32 -39.29
C ASN A 437 18.85 -32.23 -38.03
N GLY A 438 18.48 -32.94 -36.96
CA GLY A 438 19.18 -32.95 -35.69
C GLY A 438 18.88 -31.75 -34.80
N LYS A 439 17.91 -30.90 -35.14
CA LYS A 439 17.52 -29.72 -34.37
C LYS A 439 16.43 -30.07 -33.36
N PHE A 440 16.52 -29.52 -32.15
CA PHE A 440 15.44 -29.63 -31.16
C PHE A 440 14.35 -28.60 -31.46
N VAL A 441 13.13 -29.07 -31.66
CA VAL A 441 11.95 -28.27 -32.02
C VAL A 441 10.76 -28.62 -31.14
N ASN A 442 9.85 -27.64 -30.97
CA ASN A 442 8.57 -27.87 -30.32
C ASN A 442 7.73 -28.74 -31.26
N LYS A 443 7.50 -30.00 -30.85
CA LYS A 443 6.75 -31.00 -31.58
C LYS A 443 6.01 -31.87 -30.58
N GLN A 444 4.75 -32.18 -30.89
CA GLN A 444 3.91 -33.01 -30.06
C GLN A 444 4.61 -34.33 -29.70
N ILE A 445 4.56 -34.67 -28.41
CA ILE A 445 5.12 -35.91 -27.89
C ILE A 445 4.19 -37.07 -28.27
N PRO A 446 4.72 -38.22 -28.73
CA PRO A 446 3.94 -39.43 -29.00
C PRO A 446 3.12 -39.86 -27.78
N ALA A 447 1.94 -40.47 -28.01
CA ALA A 447 1.01 -40.83 -26.94
C ALA A 447 1.58 -41.85 -25.93
N ASP A 448 2.54 -42.66 -26.36
CA ASP A 448 3.33 -43.60 -25.57
C ASP A 448 4.64 -43.00 -25.05
N GLY A 449 4.83 -41.68 -25.18
CA GLY A 449 5.97 -40.94 -24.66
C GLY A 449 7.24 -41.14 -25.48
N ILE A 450 8.34 -41.46 -24.80
CA ILE A 450 9.63 -41.77 -25.41
C ILE A 450 9.66 -43.19 -26.01
N GLY A 451 8.65 -44.02 -25.72
CA GLY A 451 8.62 -45.44 -26.07
C GLY A 451 9.57 -46.24 -25.18
N THR A 452 10.43 -47.08 -25.77
CA THR A 452 11.42 -47.85 -25.02
C THR A 452 12.62 -46.99 -24.63
N PHE A 453 12.97 -46.93 -23.34
CA PHE A 453 14.14 -46.17 -22.86
C PHE A 453 15.45 -46.76 -23.40
N LYS A 454 16.29 -45.91 -24.00
CA LYS A 454 17.60 -46.30 -24.55
C LYS A 454 18.77 -45.68 -23.79
N ASN A 455 18.71 -44.37 -23.54
CA ASN A 455 19.81 -43.64 -22.93
C ASN A 455 19.35 -42.28 -22.35
N MET A 456 20.19 -41.67 -21.53
CA MET A 456 20.00 -40.33 -21.00
C MET A 456 21.36 -39.69 -20.67
N TYR A 457 21.50 -38.38 -20.92
CA TYR A 457 22.70 -37.62 -20.57
C TYR A 457 22.37 -36.14 -20.33
N VAL A 458 23.19 -35.49 -19.51
CA VAL A 458 23.10 -34.05 -19.27
C VAL A 458 23.71 -33.31 -20.45
N ALA A 459 22.94 -32.47 -21.13
CA ALA A 459 23.45 -31.63 -22.21
C ALA A 459 24.01 -30.30 -21.71
N LYS A 460 23.48 -29.79 -20.58
CA LYS A 460 23.92 -28.51 -20.02
C LYS A 460 23.68 -28.43 -18.51
N ARG A 461 24.70 -27.94 -17.80
CA ARG A 461 24.61 -27.51 -16.40
C ARG A 461 24.74 -26.00 -16.26
N GLY A 462 24.07 -25.45 -15.27
CA GLY A 462 24.31 -24.09 -14.78
C GLY A 462 25.67 -23.98 -14.08
N SER A 463 26.08 -22.76 -13.80
CA SER A 463 27.30 -22.46 -13.05
C SER A 463 27.29 -23.02 -11.61
N GLY A 464 26.11 -23.31 -11.06
CA GLY A 464 25.95 -24.03 -9.79
C GLY A 464 25.98 -25.56 -9.90
N GLY A 465 26.01 -26.11 -11.11
CA GLY A 465 25.94 -27.56 -11.36
C GLY A 465 24.53 -28.14 -11.40
N ASN A 466 23.48 -27.31 -11.27
CA ASN A 466 22.11 -27.73 -11.54
C ASN A 466 21.95 -28.11 -13.02
N ILE A 467 21.22 -29.18 -13.30
CA ILE A 467 20.94 -29.59 -14.68
C ILE A 467 19.94 -28.59 -15.29
N MET A 468 20.33 -27.98 -16.41
CA MET A 468 19.52 -27.03 -17.18
C MET A 468 18.85 -27.71 -18.37
N GLU A 469 19.54 -28.65 -19.00
CA GLU A 469 19.06 -29.41 -20.17
C GLU A 469 19.43 -30.89 -20.00
N LEU A 470 18.41 -31.75 -20.00
CA LEU A 470 18.54 -33.21 -19.98
C LEU A 470 18.10 -33.78 -21.32
N ILE A 471 18.90 -34.66 -21.90
CA ILE A 471 18.53 -35.41 -23.11
C ILE A 471 18.12 -36.82 -22.72
N VAL A 472 16.98 -37.26 -23.24
CA VAL A 472 16.47 -38.63 -23.12
C VAL A 472 16.28 -39.22 -24.50
N GLU A 473 16.82 -40.42 -24.71
CA GLU A 473 16.72 -41.15 -25.96
C GLU A 473 15.83 -42.37 -25.78
N GLY A 474 14.83 -42.49 -26.65
CA GLY A 474 13.91 -43.62 -26.66
C GLY A 474 13.72 -44.22 -28.05
N SER A 475 12.81 -45.19 -28.18
CA SER A 475 12.43 -45.73 -29.49
C SER A 475 11.73 -44.70 -30.37
N ASN A 476 11.03 -43.74 -29.76
CA ASN A 476 10.20 -42.77 -30.47
C ASN A 476 10.92 -41.44 -30.78
N GLY A 477 12.18 -41.32 -30.39
CA GLY A 477 13.01 -40.15 -30.70
C GLY A 477 13.96 -39.77 -29.58
N THR A 478 14.53 -38.58 -29.73
CA THR A 478 15.40 -37.94 -28.74
C THR A 478 14.74 -36.67 -28.25
N PHE A 479 14.61 -36.52 -26.95
CA PHE A 479 13.85 -35.46 -26.30
C PHE A 479 14.78 -34.62 -25.42
N LYS A 480 14.67 -33.29 -25.52
CA LYS A 480 15.35 -32.33 -24.65
C LYS A 480 14.34 -31.77 -23.65
N ILE A 481 14.64 -31.94 -22.37
CA ILE A 481 13.86 -31.43 -21.25
C ILE A 481 14.63 -30.28 -20.64
N ILE A 482 14.03 -29.09 -20.61
CA ILE A 482 14.68 -27.83 -20.22
C ILE A 482 14.07 -27.32 -18.91
N LYS A 483 14.89 -26.70 -18.05
CA LYS A 483 14.57 -26.20 -16.69
C LYS A 483 14.51 -27.29 -15.62
N GLU A 484 14.93 -26.91 -14.41
CA GLU A 484 15.07 -27.84 -13.29
C GLU A 484 13.75 -28.53 -12.92
N PHE A 485 12.65 -27.78 -12.89
CA PHE A 485 11.35 -28.32 -12.50
C PHE A 485 10.84 -29.36 -13.51
N ASN A 486 10.99 -29.09 -14.81
CA ASN A 486 10.61 -30.05 -15.86
C ASN A 486 11.43 -31.33 -15.76
N ILE A 487 12.74 -31.21 -15.57
CA ILE A 487 13.65 -32.36 -15.43
C ILE A 487 13.24 -33.23 -14.23
N ARG A 488 13.06 -32.60 -13.06
CA ARG A 488 12.66 -33.30 -11.84
C ARG A 488 11.27 -33.90 -11.98
N PHE A 489 10.31 -33.19 -12.58
CA PHE A 489 8.93 -33.65 -12.72
C PHE A 489 8.81 -34.81 -13.72
N THR A 490 9.65 -34.86 -14.76
CA THR A 490 9.66 -36.00 -15.67
C THR A 490 10.15 -37.29 -14.99
N ILE A 491 10.93 -37.17 -13.91
CA ILE A 491 11.45 -38.31 -13.14
C ILE A 491 10.86 -38.31 -11.72
N ARG A 492 9.72 -38.99 -11.54
CA ARG A 492 9.01 -39.09 -10.26
C ARG A 492 9.22 -40.48 -9.67
N PRO A 493 10.12 -40.65 -8.70
CA PRO A 493 10.48 -41.97 -8.19
C PRO A 493 9.46 -42.46 -7.16
N ASN A 494 8.23 -42.71 -7.58
CA ASN A 494 7.20 -43.33 -6.75
C ASN A 494 6.49 -44.45 -7.51
N LYS A 495 5.95 -45.42 -6.76
CA LYS A 495 5.29 -46.59 -7.33
C LYS A 495 4.17 -46.30 -8.35
N VAL A 496 3.47 -45.17 -8.21
CA VAL A 496 2.34 -44.81 -9.10
C VAL A 496 2.84 -44.33 -10.45
N ASP A 497 3.97 -43.62 -10.49
CA ASP A 497 4.57 -43.12 -11.73
C ASP A 497 5.51 -44.14 -12.37
N THR A 498 6.15 -45.00 -11.58
CA THR A 498 7.09 -46.03 -12.09
C THR A 498 6.43 -47.36 -12.40
N GLY A 499 5.21 -47.61 -11.91
CA GLY A 499 4.54 -48.91 -12.00
C GLY A 499 5.15 -49.98 -11.09
N ALA A 500 6.00 -49.61 -10.13
CA ALA A 500 6.65 -50.55 -9.23
C ALA A 500 5.65 -51.27 -8.31
N SER A 501 5.90 -52.56 -8.04
CA SER A 501 5.10 -53.36 -7.09
C SER A 501 5.39 -53.03 -5.63
N THR A 502 6.52 -52.38 -5.34
CA THR A 502 6.96 -51.98 -3.99
C THR A 502 7.27 -50.48 -3.95
N ASP A 503 7.36 -49.93 -2.74
CA ASP A 503 7.70 -48.52 -2.56
C ASP A 503 9.12 -48.25 -3.06
N ILE A 504 9.29 -47.17 -3.84
CA ILE A 504 10.62 -46.70 -4.22
C ILE A 504 11.26 -46.00 -3.02
N ILE A 505 12.49 -46.38 -2.68
CA ILE A 505 13.20 -45.85 -1.51
C ILE A 505 14.21 -44.78 -1.94
N ALA A 506 14.10 -43.60 -1.33
CA ALA A 506 15.15 -42.61 -1.35
C ALA A 506 16.01 -42.73 -0.09
N GLN A 507 17.28 -43.10 -0.28
CA GLN A 507 18.28 -43.13 0.77
C GLN A 507 18.85 -41.72 0.95
N ARG A 508 19.12 -41.33 2.20
CA ARG A 508 19.48 -39.95 2.56
C ARG A 508 20.62 -39.91 3.56
N ALA A 509 21.44 -38.87 3.49
CA ALA A 509 22.58 -38.68 4.38
C ALA A 509 22.85 -37.20 4.68
N LYS A 510 23.39 -36.96 5.87
CA LYS A 510 23.96 -35.67 6.28
C LYS A 510 25.37 -35.52 5.71
N GLY A 511 25.92 -34.31 5.74
CA GLY A 511 27.33 -34.09 5.42
C GLY A 511 28.24 -34.74 6.47
N GLY A 512 29.38 -35.28 6.04
CA GLY A 512 30.32 -36.00 6.89
C GLY A 512 29.92 -37.45 7.20
N SER A 513 28.85 -37.96 6.59
CA SER A 513 28.41 -39.35 6.77
C SER A 513 29.37 -40.34 6.11
N LYS A 514 29.48 -41.56 6.68
CA LYS A 514 30.20 -42.68 6.05
C LYS A 514 29.35 -43.46 5.06
N ASP A 515 28.03 -43.51 5.28
CA ASP A 515 27.04 -44.17 4.44
C ASP A 515 25.68 -43.46 4.57
N TYR A 516 24.74 -43.82 3.72
CA TYR A 516 23.33 -43.43 3.83
C TYR A 516 22.71 -44.03 5.09
N ASP A 517 21.90 -43.24 5.80
CA ASP A 517 21.28 -43.66 7.05
C ASP A 517 19.88 -44.23 6.80
N PRO A 518 19.63 -45.52 7.10
CA PRO A 518 18.31 -46.12 6.95
C PRO A 518 17.20 -45.38 7.72
N GLY A 519 17.53 -44.72 8.83
CA GLY A 519 16.61 -43.91 9.62
C GLY A 519 16.14 -42.63 8.90
N PHE A 520 16.83 -42.21 7.85
CA PHE A 520 16.42 -41.09 7.01
C PHE A 520 15.74 -41.52 5.70
N ASN A 521 15.52 -42.81 5.46
CA ASN A 521 14.87 -43.27 4.24
C ASN A 521 13.47 -42.65 4.08
N LEU A 522 13.16 -42.21 2.86
CA LEU A 522 11.80 -41.81 2.47
C LEU A 522 11.26 -42.75 1.42
N LYS A 523 9.96 -43.00 1.50
CA LYS A 523 9.23 -43.86 0.56
C LYS A 523 8.51 -43.00 -0.47
N ASN A 524 8.52 -43.45 -1.72
CA ASN A 524 7.78 -42.87 -2.83
C ASN A 524 7.92 -41.34 -2.93
N PRO A 525 9.14 -40.79 -3.08
CA PRO A 525 9.29 -39.36 -3.35
C PRO A 525 8.39 -38.93 -4.51
N SER A 526 7.62 -37.87 -4.30
CA SER A 526 6.71 -37.34 -5.32
C SER A 526 7.44 -36.80 -6.54
N ILE A 527 8.72 -36.43 -6.39
CA ILE A 527 9.60 -35.87 -7.41
C ILE A 527 11.05 -36.03 -6.93
N LEU A 528 12.04 -36.00 -7.84
CA LEU A 528 13.44 -35.81 -7.42
C LEU A 528 13.57 -34.51 -6.59
N TYR A 529 14.34 -34.56 -5.50
CA TYR A 529 14.38 -33.47 -4.51
C TYR A 529 14.99 -32.18 -5.05
N SER A 530 15.89 -32.27 -6.03
CA SER A 530 16.53 -31.12 -6.67
C SER A 530 16.97 -31.51 -8.09
N ALA A 531 17.40 -30.54 -8.91
CA ALA A 531 18.11 -30.80 -10.17
C ALA A 531 19.64 -30.84 -9.99
N PHE A 532 20.10 -30.92 -8.75
CA PHE A 532 21.50 -31.05 -8.36
C PHE A 532 21.81 -32.53 -8.18
N PHE A 533 21.91 -33.23 -9.31
CA PHE A 533 22.18 -34.66 -9.32
C PHE A 533 23.06 -35.09 -10.50
N THR A 534 23.56 -36.31 -10.39
CA THR A 534 24.21 -37.13 -11.40
C THR A 534 23.51 -38.50 -11.44
N PHE A 535 23.89 -39.36 -12.37
CA PHE A 535 23.43 -40.74 -12.39
C PHE A 535 24.46 -41.68 -13.03
N ASP A 536 24.38 -42.94 -12.64
CA ASP A 536 25.11 -44.04 -13.27
C ASP A 536 24.13 -45.04 -13.91
N PHE A 537 24.62 -45.76 -14.91
CA PHE A 537 23.92 -46.92 -15.46
C PHE A 537 24.56 -48.21 -14.94
N GLU A 538 23.74 -49.07 -14.35
CA GLU A 538 24.10 -50.48 -14.23
C GLU A 538 23.70 -51.18 -15.53
N LYS A 539 24.56 -52.10 -15.98
CA LYS A 539 24.37 -52.83 -17.23
C LYS A 539 24.59 -54.31 -17.04
N ASP A 540 23.88 -55.12 -17.83
CA ASP A 540 24.09 -56.56 -17.88
C ASP A 540 25.32 -56.94 -18.73
N SER A 541 25.56 -58.24 -18.90
CA SER A 541 26.66 -58.77 -19.70
C SER A 541 26.57 -58.42 -21.19
N ASN A 542 25.39 -58.03 -21.69
CA ASN A 542 25.16 -57.60 -23.06
C ASN A 542 25.29 -56.08 -23.21
N ASN A 543 25.76 -55.37 -22.17
CA ASN A 543 25.88 -53.92 -22.12
C ASN A 543 24.52 -53.20 -22.22
N GLU A 544 23.42 -53.89 -21.90
CA GLU A 544 22.08 -53.32 -21.80
C GLU A 544 21.85 -52.72 -20.41
N ILE A 545 21.26 -51.53 -20.36
CA ILE A 545 20.95 -50.86 -19.09
C ILE A 545 19.93 -51.68 -18.31
N THR A 546 20.23 -52.00 -17.06
CA THR A 546 19.32 -52.69 -16.14
C THR A 546 18.75 -51.73 -15.09
N ASN A 547 19.59 -50.82 -14.58
CA ASN A 547 19.19 -49.81 -13.60
C ASN A 547 19.81 -48.45 -13.90
N VAL A 548 19.14 -47.40 -13.42
CA VAL A 548 19.65 -46.02 -13.33
C VAL A 548 19.72 -45.65 -11.86
N ILE A 549 20.92 -45.30 -11.37
CA ILE A 549 21.14 -44.89 -9.99
C ILE A 549 21.41 -43.39 -9.97
N PHE A 550 20.52 -42.63 -9.35
CA PHE A 550 20.65 -41.19 -9.17
C PHE A 550 21.36 -40.90 -7.85
N TYR A 551 22.37 -40.03 -7.91
CA TYR A 551 23.04 -39.46 -6.74
C TYR A 551 22.88 -37.95 -6.80
N GLY A 552 22.43 -37.34 -5.72
CA GLY A 552 22.25 -35.89 -5.70
C GLY A 552 22.32 -35.32 -4.29
N GLY A 553 22.03 -34.03 -4.21
CA GLY A 553 21.98 -33.32 -2.94
C GLY A 553 20.97 -32.17 -2.97
N GLY A 554 20.59 -31.73 -1.79
CA GLY A 554 19.64 -30.65 -1.59
C GLY A 554 18.17 -31.03 -1.83
N ASN A 555 17.31 -30.09 -1.47
CA ASN A 555 15.86 -30.14 -1.65
C ASN A 555 15.35 -28.74 -2.01
N GLY A 556 14.78 -28.60 -3.20
CA GLY A 556 14.31 -27.33 -3.77
C GLY A 556 15.13 -26.86 -4.98
N HIS A 557 14.88 -25.62 -5.39
CA HIS A 557 15.40 -25.03 -6.64
C HIS A 557 16.86 -24.59 -6.58
N GLY A 558 17.43 -24.36 -5.38
CA GLY A 558 18.84 -24.01 -5.22
C GLY A 558 19.21 -22.54 -5.40
N ALA A 559 18.32 -21.68 -5.90
CA ALA A 559 18.53 -20.23 -5.96
C ALA A 559 18.15 -19.50 -4.65
N GLY A 560 19.02 -18.63 -4.16
CA GLY A 560 18.78 -17.79 -2.97
C GLY A 560 19.17 -18.45 -1.66
N MET A 561 18.45 -18.15 -0.57
CA MET A 561 18.81 -18.62 0.77
C MET A 561 18.41 -20.07 1.01
N SER A 562 19.35 -20.88 1.48
CA SER A 562 19.03 -22.22 1.99
C SER A 562 18.67 -22.20 3.47
N GLN A 563 17.54 -22.79 3.84
CA GLN A 563 16.99 -22.72 5.20
C GLN A 563 17.83 -23.53 6.21
N TYR A 564 18.24 -24.74 5.85
CA TYR A 564 19.13 -25.54 6.70
C TYR A 564 20.52 -24.91 6.80
N GLY A 565 21.04 -24.35 5.70
CA GLY A 565 22.26 -23.57 5.73
C GLY A 565 22.18 -22.34 6.64
N ALA A 566 21.10 -21.56 6.57
CA ALA A 566 20.86 -20.43 7.49
C ALA A 566 20.82 -20.87 8.96
N SER A 567 20.17 -22.00 9.26
CA SER A 567 20.13 -22.61 10.60
C SER A 567 21.53 -22.95 11.12
N ALA A 568 22.33 -23.65 10.33
CA ALA A 568 23.69 -24.01 10.71
C ALA A 568 24.61 -22.80 10.87
N LEU A 569 24.49 -21.79 9.98
CA LEU A 569 25.26 -20.55 10.08
C LEU A 569 24.89 -19.76 11.35
N GLY A 570 23.59 -19.65 11.67
CA GLY A 570 23.12 -19.04 12.90
C GLY A 570 23.63 -19.76 14.15
N ALA A 571 23.61 -21.10 14.15
CA ALA A 571 24.19 -21.92 15.21
C ALA A 571 25.71 -21.71 15.36
N ASN A 572 26.40 -21.37 14.26
CA ASN A 572 27.83 -21.00 14.25
C ASN A 572 28.07 -19.50 14.55
N GLY A 573 27.08 -18.78 15.10
CA GLY A 573 27.21 -17.41 15.56
C GLY A 573 27.09 -16.34 14.49
N TRP A 574 26.60 -16.66 13.29
CA TRP A 574 26.33 -15.65 12.27
C TRP A 574 25.03 -14.92 12.59
N THR A 575 25.06 -13.59 12.49
CA THR A 575 23.87 -12.76 12.56
C THR A 575 23.05 -12.86 11.27
N PHE A 576 21.75 -12.58 11.35
CA PHE A 576 20.84 -12.70 10.21
C PHE A 576 21.26 -11.86 8.99
N ASP A 577 21.84 -10.67 9.22
CA ASP A 577 22.34 -9.79 8.17
C ASP A 577 23.51 -10.45 7.43
N LYS A 578 24.45 -11.04 8.18
CA LYS A 578 25.59 -11.77 7.60
C LYS A 578 25.12 -13.02 6.84
N ILE A 579 24.12 -13.74 7.35
CA ILE A 579 23.50 -14.88 6.66
C ILE A 579 22.92 -14.43 5.32
N LEU A 580 22.08 -13.39 5.32
CA LEU A 580 21.43 -12.91 4.12
C LEU A 580 22.43 -12.34 3.11
N THR A 581 23.45 -11.58 3.54
CA THR A 581 24.50 -11.08 2.64
C THR A 581 25.29 -12.21 1.98
N ALA A 582 25.45 -13.35 2.65
CA ALA A 582 26.12 -14.51 2.06
C ALA A 582 25.29 -15.21 0.98
N TYR A 583 23.96 -15.15 1.03
CA TYR A 583 23.08 -15.73 0.01
C TYR A 583 22.63 -14.74 -1.06
N TYR A 584 22.53 -13.46 -0.71
CA TYR A 584 22.10 -12.36 -1.57
C TYR A 584 23.22 -11.31 -1.62
N ALA A 585 24.17 -11.48 -2.54
CA ALA A 585 25.31 -10.56 -2.67
C ALA A 585 24.83 -9.14 -3.05
N ASN A 586 25.58 -8.10 -2.67
CA ASN A 586 25.32 -6.71 -3.09
C ASN A 586 23.93 -6.15 -2.71
N MET A 587 23.28 -6.71 -1.68
CA MET A 587 22.04 -6.15 -1.13
C MET A 587 22.31 -5.24 0.07
N ASN A 588 21.35 -4.39 0.38
CA ASN A 588 21.28 -3.61 1.61
C ASN A 588 19.88 -3.69 2.24
N PHE A 589 19.81 -3.51 3.56
CA PHE A 589 18.53 -3.43 4.26
C PHE A 589 17.92 -2.03 4.14
N VAL A 590 16.60 -1.98 3.96
CA VAL A 590 15.80 -0.76 4.03
C VAL A 590 14.63 -1.00 4.99
N ASP A 591 14.23 0.06 5.67
CA ASP A 591 13.06 0.07 6.55
C ASP A 591 11.84 0.57 5.76
N LEU A 592 10.91 -0.35 5.51
CA LEU A 592 9.65 -0.11 4.80
C LEU A 592 8.83 0.98 5.49
N ASN A 593 8.81 1.00 6.83
CA ASN A 593 8.02 1.95 7.60
C ASN A 593 8.61 3.37 7.53
N LYS A 594 9.94 3.51 7.47
CA LYS A 594 10.59 4.84 7.31
C LYS A 594 10.41 5.45 5.92
N THR A 595 10.24 4.61 4.90
CA THR A 595 9.95 5.06 3.53
C THR A 595 8.50 5.60 3.44
N MET A 596 7.58 4.98 4.19
CA MET A 596 6.17 5.37 4.31
C MET A 596 5.94 6.64 5.15
N VAL A 597 6.68 6.83 6.24
CA VAL A 597 6.55 8.02 7.12
C VAL A 597 7.01 9.32 6.44
N LYS A 598 7.77 9.23 5.33
CA LYS A 598 8.31 10.39 4.62
C LYS A 598 7.44 10.94 3.49
N GLN A 599 6.31 10.32 3.11
CA GLN A 599 5.48 10.84 2.00
C GLN A 599 3.97 10.83 2.30
N THR A 600 3.42 12.06 2.30
CA THR A 600 2.01 12.52 2.17
C THR A 600 1.01 12.19 3.27
N SER A 601 1.07 12.93 4.38
CA SER A 601 -0.14 13.29 5.15
C SER A 601 -1.00 14.30 4.34
N PRO A 602 -2.35 14.22 4.37
CA PRO A 602 -3.25 15.22 3.80
C PRO A 602 -2.89 16.67 4.20
N LEU A 603 -2.29 16.84 5.38
CA LEU A 603 -1.81 18.13 5.88
C LEU A 603 -0.65 18.68 5.05
N ASN A 604 0.33 17.84 4.67
CA ASN A 604 1.48 18.25 3.86
C ASN A 604 1.08 18.61 2.43
N MET A 605 0.10 17.91 1.85
CA MET A 605 -0.48 18.28 0.55
C MET A 605 -1.11 19.67 0.62
N MET A 606 -1.90 19.93 1.66
CA MET A 606 -2.61 21.19 1.81
C MET A 606 -1.69 22.36 2.17
N ILE A 607 -0.62 22.12 2.93
CA ILE A 607 0.46 23.08 3.15
C ILE A 607 1.09 23.50 1.83
N ASN A 608 1.42 22.54 0.97
CA ASN A 608 2.05 22.84 -0.33
C ASN A 608 1.09 23.56 -1.28
N TYR A 609 -0.18 23.16 -1.31
CA TYR A 609 -1.21 23.85 -2.10
C TYR A 609 -1.43 25.28 -1.61
N GLY A 610 -1.56 25.48 -0.29
CA GLY A 610 -1.70 26.81 0.31
C GLY A 610 -0.50 27.71 0.01
N LYS A 611 0.73 27.17 0.04
CA LYS A 611 1.93 27.91 -0.37
C LYS A 611 1.88 28.31 -1.84
N ASP A 612 1.56 27.37 -2.72
CA ASP A 612 1.52 27.59 -4.17
C ASP A 612 0.50 28.68 -4.58
N ILE A 613 -0.74 28.62 -4.08
CA ILE A 613 -1.76 29.62 -4.40
C ILE A 613 -1.41 31.01 -3.85
N LYS A 614 -0.83 31.06 -2.64
CA LYS A 614 -0.38 32.30 -2.01
C LYS A 614 0.79 32.92 -2.76
N ASP A 615 1.74 32.11 -3.20
CA ASP A 615 2.94 32.59 -3.90
C ASP A 615 2.59 33.09 -5.31
N LYS A 616 1.61 32.46 -5.98
CA LYS A 616 1.11 32.87 -7.31
C LYS A 616 0.16 34.06 -7.32
N ALA A 617 -0.57 34.30 -6.22
CA ALA A 617 -1.51 35.40 -6.14
C ALA A 617 -0.81 36.77 -6.17
N GLU A 618 -1.46 37.80 -6.72
CA GLU A 618 -1.06 39.20 -6.50
C GLU A 618 -2.05 39.85 -5.54
N GLU A 619 -1.56 40.60 -4.55
CA GLU A 619 -2.44 41.41 -3.70
C GLU A 619 -2.60 42.82 -4.28
N GLY A 620 -3.78 43.41 -4.14
CA GLY A 620 -4.01 44.78 -4.56
C GLY A 620 -5.48 45.14 -4.69
N ILE A 621 -5.71 46.30 -5.31
CA ILE A 621 -7.05 46.86 -5.53
C ILE A 621 -7.57 46.63 -6.96
N LYS A 622 -6.78 45.97 -7.83
CA LYS A 622 -7.19 45.68 -9.21
C LYS A 622 -8.11 44.46 -9.24
N ALA A 623 -9.04 44.44 -10.18
CA ALA A 623 -9.89 43.28 -10.41
C ALA A 623 -9.04 42.06 -10.73
N GLY A 624 -9.33 40.93 -10.09
CA GLY A 624 -8.54 39.70 -10.21
C GLY A 624 -7.36 39.60 -9.24
N ASN A 625 -6.97 40.67 -8.55
CA ASN A 625 -6.03 40.58 -7.43
C ASN A 625 -6.75 40.11 -6.17
N HIS A 626 -6.01 39.52 -5.24
CA HIS A 626 -6.49 39.24 -3.89
C HIS A 626 -6.45 40.49 -3.01
N ARG A 627 -7.38 40.59 -2.05
CA ARG A 627 -7.41 41.71 -1.08
C ARG A 627 -6.09 41.80 -0.31
N ILE A 628 -5.65 43.03 -0.06
CA ILE A 628 -4.42 43.32 0.70
C ILE A 628 -4.50 42.67 2.09
N GLY A 629 -3.47 41.90 2.47
CA GLY A 629 -3.38 41.20 3.75
C GLY A 629 -3.91 39.76 3.76
N SER A 630 -4.60 39.33 2.71
CA SER A 630 -5.12 37.95 2.58
C SER A 630 -4.01 36.89 2.57
N LYS A 631 -2.85 37.17 1.96
CA LYS A 631 -1.66 36.31 1.97
C LYS A 631 -1.11 36.14 3.37
N GLY A 632 -1.12 37.20 4.19
CA GLY A 632 -0.65 37.16 5.57
C GLY A 632 -1.52 36.24 6.45
N ILE A 633 -2.84 36.30 6.25
CA ILE A 633 -3.81 35.43 6.94
C ILE A 633 -3.56 33.96 6.56
N LEU A 634 -3.47 33.67 5.27
CA LEU A 634 -3.21 32.31 4.78
C LEU A 634 -1.83 31.79 5.25
N GLN A 635 -0.79 32.64 5.24
CA GLN A 635 0.54 32.27 5.73
C GLN A 635 0.51 31.83 7.20
N LYS A 636 -0.22 32.56 8.05
CA LYS A 636 -0.34 32.23 9.48
C LYS A 636 -0.94 30.84 9.71
N GLU A 637 -1.91 30.44 8.89
CA GLU A 637 -2.53 29.12 9.00
C GLU A 637 -1.64 28.02 8.39
N ILE A 638 -0.90 28.32 7.32
CA ILE A 638 0.16 27.45 6.78
C ILE A 638 1.22 27.16 7.86
N ASP A 639 1.66 28.18 8.61
CA ASP A 639 2.70 28.02 9.63
C ASP A 639 2.24 27.12 10.79
N LYS A 640 0.99 27.26 11.23
CA LYS A 640 0.39 26.35 12.22
C LYS A 640 0.33 24.91 11.71
N ALA A 641 -0.09 24.73 10.46
CA ALA A 641 -0.15 23.42 9.82
C ALA A 641 1.24 22.78 9.71
N VAL A 642 2.28 23.55 9.38
CA VAL A 642 3.68 23.09 9.36
C VAL A 642 4.17 22.71 10.75
N ALA A 643 3.79 23.44 11.79
CA ALA A 643 4.15 23.09 13.18
C ALA A 643 3.54 21.73 13.59
N VAL A 644 2.31 21.44 13.19
CA VAL A 644 1.68 20.12 13.41
C VAL A 644 2.35 19.04 12.55
N SER A 645 2.66 19.32 11.28
CA SER A 645 3.25 18.30 10.39
C SER A 645 4.71 17.96 10.68
N SER A 646 5.44 18.85 11.37
CA SER A 646 6.83 18.64 11.78
C SER A 646 6.98 17.96 13.15
N ASN A 647 5.89 17.79 13.90
CA ASN A 647 5.88 17.12 15.20
C ASN A 647 5.56 15.62 15.05
N SER A 648 6.53 14.75 15.33
CA SER A 648 6.37 13.28 15.23
C SER A 648 5.40 12.68 16.25
N ASN A 649 4.99 13.43 17.27
CA ASN A 649 4.08 12.97 18.33
C ASN A 649 2.64 13.51 18.18
N SER A 650 2.33 14.24 17.11
CA SER A 650 0.98 14.76 16.88
C SER A 650 -0.03 13.63 16.69
N SER A 651 -1.16 13.75 17.38
CA SER A 651 -2.29 12.82 17.30
C SER A 651 -3.07 12.96 15.99
N GLU A 652 -3.82 11.91 15.63
CA GLU A 652 -4.65 11.90 14.42
C GLU A 652 -5.72 13.01 14.44
N GLU A 653 -6.27 13.35 15.61
CA GLU A 653 -7.23 14.44 15.76
C GLU A 653 -6.57 15.82 15.56
N GLU A 654 -5.36 16.03 16.07
CA GLU A 654 -4.60 17.28 15.84
C GLU A 654 -4.29 17.47 14.35
N ILE A 655 -3.93 16.39 13.65
CA ILE A 655 -3.71 16.41 12.20
C ILE A 655 -5.02 16.75 11.47
N ARG A 656 -6.14 16.14 11.86
CA ARG A 656 -7.48 16.39 11.27
C ARG A 656 -7.92 17.85 11.46
N GLN A 657 -7.74 18.42 12.65
CA GLN A 657 -8.09 19.82 12.93
C GLN A 657 -7.22 20.79 12.13
N ALA A 658 -5.92 20.51 12.01
CA ALA A 658 -5.00 21.32 11.20
C ALA A 658 -5.39 21.30 9.71
N VAL A 659 -5.82 20.14 9.19
CA VAL A 659 -6.37 20.00 7.82
C VAL A 659 -7.62 20.86 7.65
N LEU A 660 -8.59 20.80 8.57
CA LEU A 660 -9.84 21.58 8.47
C LEU A 660 -9.58 23.08 8.52
N SER A 661 -8.73 23.54 9.45
CA SER A 661 -8.41 24.96 9.63
C SER A 661 -7.69 25.54 8.40
N LEU A 662 -6.70 24.83 7.87
CA LEU A 662 -5.98 25.25 6.68
C LEU A 662 -6.88 25.27 5.43
N ARG A 663 -7.78 24.28 5.28
CA ARG A 663 -8.78 24.28 4.20
C ARG A 663 -9.66 25.53 4.25
N ASN A 664 -10.22 25.84 5.42
CA ASN A 664 -11.08 27.01 5.59
C ASN A 664 -10.33 28.30 5.25
N SER A 665 -9.05 28.41 5.67
CA SER A 665 -8.24 29.58 5.34
C SER A 665 -7.96 29.70 3.84
N ILE A 666 -7.80 28.58 3.13
CA ILE A 666 -7.64 28.57 1.66
C ILE A 666 -8.93 29.01 0.97
N GLU A 667 -10.09 28.59 1.46
CA GLU A 667 -11.38 29.03 0.93
C GLU A 667 -11.58 30.54 1.09
N VAL A 668 -11.27 31.08 2.28
CA VAL A 668 -11.30 32.53 2.54
C VAL A 668 -10.32 33.27 1.62
N PHE A 669 -9.13 32.70 1.42
CA PHE A 669 -8.14 33.28 0.52
C PHE A 669 -8.64 33.32 -0.93
N ASN A 670 -9.21 32.24 -1.44
CA ASN A 670 -9.76 32.19 -2.80
C ASN A 670 -10.99 33.10 -2.98
N ALA A 671 -11.79 33.29 -1.92
CA ALA A 671 -12.91 34.23 -1.93
C ALA A 671 -12.48 35.71 -1.83
N SER A 672 -11.20 36.00 -1.54
CA SER A 672 -10.69 37.36 -1.39
C SER A 672 -10.34 38.07 -2.70
N ILE A 673 -10.67 37.47 -3.85
CA ILE A 673 -10.43 38.09 -5.16
C ILE A 673 -11.33 39.33 -5.30
N VAL A 674 -10.72 40.47 -5.63
CA VAL A 674 -11.38 41.75 -5.85
C VAL A 674 -12.17 41.67 -7.17
N SER A 675 -13.48 41.96 -7.10
CA SER A 675 -14.35 42.00 -8.28
C SER A 675 -14.14 43.28 -9.10
N GLU A 676 -14.66 43.34 -10.33
CA GLU A 676 -14.59 44.56 -11.15
C GLU A 676 -15.27 45.76 -10.48
N GLU A 677 -16.42 45.54 -9.84
CA GLU A 677 -17.17 46.57 -9.11
C GLU A 677 -16.40 47.05 -7.88
N GLU A 678 -15.79 46.12 -7.12
CA GLU A 678 -14.97 46.44 -5.96
C GLU A 678 -13.68 47.19 -6.35
N ALA A 679 -13.03 46.80 -7.45
CA ALA A 679 -11.84 47.46 -7.94
C ALA A 679 -12.11 48.91 -8.38
N ALA A 680 -13.25 49.16 -9.02
CA ALA A 680 -13.67 50.52 -9.39
C ALA A 680 -13.88 51.39 -8.14
N GLN A 681 -14.48 50.82 -7.09
CA GLN A 681 -14.71 51.49 -5.82
C GLN A 681 -13.41 51.81 -5.08
N LEU A 682 -12.54 50.81 -4.90
CA LEU A 682 -11.21 50.98 -4.30
C LEU A 682 -10.33 51.95 -5.10
N GLY A 683 -10.50 52.01 -6.43
CA GLY A 683 -9.84 52.98 -7.30
C GLY A 683 -10.23 54.43 -7.00
N LYS A 684 -11.52 54.70 -6.79
CA LYS A 684 -12.02 56.04 -6.41
C LYS A 684 -11.52 56.45 -5.02
N GLU A 685 -11.56 55.51 -4.07
CA GLU A 685 -11.05 55.73 -2.70
C GLU A 685 -9.55 56.05 -2.72
N LYS A 686 -8.76 55.30 -3.50
CA LYS A 686 -7.34 55.57 -3.67
C LYS A 686 -7.08 56.93 -4.31
N GLN A 687 -7.82 57.31 -5.35
CA GLN A 687 -7.68 58.62 -5.98
C GLN A 687 -7.96 59.76 -4.98
N ALA A 688 -8.96 59.61 -4.12
CA ALA A 688 -9.24 60.58 -3.06
C ALA A 688 -8.10 60.65 -2.04
N ILE A 689 -7.61 59.50 -1.55
CA ILE A 689 -6.50 59.43 -0.61
C ILE A 689 -5.23 60.08 -1.19
N ASP A 690 -4.84 59.70 -2.42
CA ASP A 690 -3.63 60.20 -3.08
C ASP A 690 -3.73 61.72 -3.33
N ALA A 691 -4.91 62.22 -3.70
CA ALA A 691 -5.15 63.65 -3.86
C ALA A 691 -4.96 64.41 -2.53
N ILE A 692 -5.49 63.89 -1.42
CA ILE A 692 -5.32 64.50 -0.09
C ILE A 692 -3.86 64.41 0.39
N GLN A 693 -3.18 63.31 0.07
CA GLN A 693 -1.77 63.09 0.40
C GLN A 693 -0.89 64.17 -0.26
N ALA A 694 -1.16 64.48 -1.53
CA ALA A 694 -0.41 65.46 -2.33
C ALA A 694 -0.61 66.92 -1.90
N LEU A 695 -1.66 67.22 -1.11
CA LEU A 695 -1.87 68.56 -0.56
C LEU A 695 -0.75 68.96 0.42
N PRO A 696 -0.39 70.26 0.49
CA PRO A 696 0.61 70.74 1.41
C PRO A 696 0.21 70.50 2.88
N GLN A 697 1.19 70.62 3.77
CA GLN A 697 0.93 70.66 5.21
C GLN A 697 0.21 71.96 5.58
N LEU A 698 -0.54 71.94 6.68
CA LEU A 698 -1.44 73.03 7.09
C LEU A 698 -0.73 74.39 7.24
N ASP A 699 0.52 74.37 7.71
CA ASP A 699 1.41 75.53 7.89
C ASP A 699 1.98 76.10 6.58
N LYS A 700 1.94 75.32 5.50
CA LYS A 700 2.42 75.70 4.15
C LYS A 700 1.28 75.96 3.16
N LEU A 701 0.04 75.91 3.62
CA LEU A 701 -1.14 76.13 2.79
C LEU A 701 -1.30 77.62 2.43
N THR A 702 -1.47 77.90 1.14
CA THR A 702 -1.75 79.25 0.60
C THR A 702 -3.04 79.22 -0.24
N LEU A 703 -3.57 80.39 -0.60
CA LEU A 703 -4.78 80.49 -1.44
C LEU A 703 -4.61 79.85 -2.82
N ASP A 704 -3.38 79.79 -3.36
CA ASP A 704 -3.09 79.15 -4.66
C ASP A 704 -3.39 77.64 -4.66
N HIS A 705 -3.50 77.01 -3.48
CA HIS A 705 -3.81 75.60 -3.34
C HIS A 705 -5.32 75.30 -3.30
N GLU A 706 -6.19 76.32 -3.32
CA GLU A 706 -7.64 76.14 -3.20
C GLU A 706 -8.20 75.16 -4.24
N GLU A 707 -7.81 75.30 -5.50
CA GLU A 707 -8.30 74.44 -6.58
C GLU A 707 -7.94 72.98 -6.32
N ALA A 708 -6.73 72.72 -5.81
CA ALA A 708 -6.29 71.38 -5.45
C ALA A 708 -7.08 70.81 -4.25
N VAL A 709 -7.39 71.64 -3.24
CA VAL A 709 -8.21 71.25 -2.08
C VAL A 709 -9.63 70.89 -2.51
N ASN A 710 -10.26 71.72 -3.36
CA ASN A 710 -11.60 71.47 -3.89
C ASN A 710 -11.64 70.20 -4.75
N LYS A 711 -10.63 69.99 -5.60
CA LYS A 711 -10.51 68.77 -6.41
C LYS A 711 -10.34 67.51 -5.55
N ALA A 712 -9.61 67.58 -4.43
CA ALA A 712 -9.53 66.48 -3.48
C ALA A 712 -10.89 66.18 -2.84
N ARG A 713 -11.70 67.19 -2.51
CA ARG A 713 -13.07 67.02 -1.99
C ARG A 713 -14.02 66.40 -3.00
N GLU A 714 -13.93 66.77 -4.26
CA GLU A 714 -14.72 66.14 -5.33
C GLU A 714 -14.42 64.65 -5.43
N LEU A 715 -13.14 64.26 -5.35
CA LEU A 715 -12.72 62.86 -5.37
C LEU A 715 -13.21 62.08 -4.13
N VAL A 716 -13.18 62.69 -2.94
CA VAL A 716 -13.78 62.11 -1.72
C VAL A 716 -15.27 61.84 -1.92
N THR A 717 -16.00 62.83 -2.46
CA THR A 717 -17.44 62.73 -2.71
C THR A 717 -17.75 61.66 -3.74
N ALA A 718 -16.96 61.57 -4.81
CA ALA A 718 -17.10 60.56 -5.85
C ALA A 718 -16.79 59.14 -5.33
N ALA A 719 -15.89 59.01 -4.35
CA ALA A 719 -15.62 57.75 -3.67
C ALA A 719 -16.79 57.30 -2.78
N ASN A 720 -17.58 58.22 -2.20
CA ASN A 720 -18.79 57.89 -1.44
C ASN A 720 -18.57 56.84 -0.33
N ASN A 721 -17.40 56.89 0.32
CA ASN A 721 -17.01 55.99 1.42
C ASN A 721 -15.99 56.69 2.34
N ASP A 722 -16.45 57.68 3.09
CA ASP A 722 -15.61 58.51 3.96
C ASP A 722 -14.82 57.67 4.97
N SER A 723 -15.39 56.55 5.45
CA SER A 723 -14.72 55.64 6.39
C SER A 723 -13.48 54.95 5.82
N ALA A 724 -13.38 54.80 4.49
CA ALA A 724 -12.20 54.22 3.84
C ALA A 724 -11.08 55.24 3.59
N ILE A 725 -11.38 56.55 3.65
CA ILE A 725 -10.44 57.63 3.34
C ILE A 725 -9.74 58.07 4.62
N THR A 726 -8.71 57.32 5.00
CA THR A 726 -8.03 57.47 6.30
C THR A 726 -7.43 58.87 6.56
N ASN A 727 -7.07 59.60 5.51
CA ASN A 727 -6.52 60.95 5.60
C ASN A 727 -7.57 62.07 5.42
N LEU A 728 -8.86 61.75 5.40
CA LEU A 728 -9.96 62.71 5.33
C LEU A 728 -9.89 63.85 6.37
N PRO A 729 -9.46 63.60 7.64
CA PRO A 729 -9.29 64.69 8.62
C PRO A 729 -8.29 65.77 8.17
N LYS A 730 -7.24 65.40 7.42
CA LYS A 730 -6.29 66.36 6.85
C LYS A 730 -7.00 67.29 5.87
N LEU A 731 -7.84 66.74 4.99
CA LEU A 731 -8.59 67.54 4.02
C LEU A 731 -9.53 68.54 4.72
N VAL A 732 -10.25 68.09 5.74
CA VAL A 732 -11.17 68.94 6.52
C VAL A 732 -10.44 70.11 7.20
N ALA A 733 -9.24 69.86 7.74
CA ALA A 733 -8.40 70.90 8.32
C ALA A 733 -7.93 71.92 7.28
N LEU A 734 -7.50 71.45 6.10
CA LEU A 734 -7.05 72.32 5.01
C LEU A 734 -8.20 73.19 4.46
N GLU A 735 -9.40 72.64 4.31
CA GLU A 735 -10.59 73.39 3.88
C GLU A 735 -10.97 74.50 4.86
N SER A 736 -10.86 74.20 6.16
CA SER A 736 -11.14 75.16 7.23
C SER A 736 -10.12 76.32 7.17
N ARG A 737 -8.84 75.98 6.92
CA ARG A 737 -7.76 76.97 6.77
C ARG A 737 -7.88 77.81 5.50
N ILE A 738 -8.31 77.25 4.36
CA ILE A 738 -8.62 78.02 3.15
C ILE A 738 -9.70 79.08 3.43
N LYS A 739 -10.74 78.73 4.19
CA LYS A 739 -11.81 79.67 4.58
C LYS A 739 -11.28 80.81 5.45
N GLU A 740 -10.37 80.52 6.40
CA GLU A 740 -9.71 81.53 7.21
C GLU A 740 -8.82 82.46 6.38
N LEU A 741 -8.02 81.92 5.46
CA LEU A 741 -7.14 82.69 4.58
C LEU A 741 -7.92 83.62 3.63
N LYS A 742 -9.15 83.24 3.25
CA LYS A 742 -10.05 84.06 2.42
C LYS A 742 -10.72 85.20 3.18
N ASN A 743 -10.83 85.07 4.50
CA ASN A 743 -11.55 86.01 5.33
C ASN A 743 -10.70 86.35 6.57
N PRO A 744 -9.56 87.04 6.39
CA PRO A 744 -8.69 87.40 7.49
C PRO A 744 -9.45 88.34 8.41
N SER A 745 -9.93 87.82 9.54
CA SER A 745 -10.46 88.65 10.61
C SER A 745 -9.30 89.43 11.21
N ILE A 746 -9.39 90.76 11.18
CA ILE A 746 -8.44 91.69 11.81
C ILE A 746 -8.42 91.47 13.35
N PRO A 747 -7.27 91.68 14.03
CA PRO A 747 -7.02 91.25 15.41
C PRO A 747 -7.89 91.98 16.43
N LYS A 748 -8.12 91.36 17.60
CA LYS A 748 -8.44 92.11 18.82
C LYS A 748 -7.12 92.44 19.52
N ASP A 749 -6.64 93.66 19.33
CA ASP A 749 -5.88 94.37 20.37
C ASP A 749 -6.90 95.21 21.15
N ASP A 750 -6.87 95.12 22.48
CA ASP A 750 -6.83 96.31 23.33
C ASP A 750 -6.38 95.91 24.75
N ASP A 751 -5.45 96.73 25.24
CA ASP A 751 -4.78 96.74 26.52
C ASP A 751 -5.71 96.59 27.74
N ASP A 752 -5.24 95.94 28.80
CA ASP A 752 -4.89 96.68 30.01
C ASP A 752 -3.99 95.86 30.95
N LYS A 753 -2.96 96.50 31.47
CA LYS A 753 -2.10 95.97 32.53
C LYS A 753 -2.88 96.03 33.84
N THR A 754 -2.79 94.99 34.67
CA THR A 754 -2.26 95.11 36.04
C THR A 754 -2.18 93.75 36.72
N GLU A 755 -1.14 93.63 37.53
CA GLU A 755 -0.70 92.44 38.25
C GLU A 755 -1.66 92.01 39.37
N GLU A 756 -1.74 90.68 39.52
CA GLU A 756 -1.89 89.86 40.75
C GLU A 756 -3.05 90.13 41.73
N PRO A 757 -3.75 89.08 42.22
CA PRO A 757 -3.08 88.09 43.07
C PRO A 757 -3.54 86.62 42.93
N LYS A 758 -2.74 85.78 43.61
CA LYS A 758 -2.93 84.37 43.90
C LYS A 758 -4.15 84.09 44.77
N ASP A 759 -4.55 82.82 44.68
CA ASP A 759 -4.95 81.94 45.78
C ASP A 759 -6.42 81.90 46.24
N ASN A 760 -6.83 80.67 46.56
CA ASN A 760 -8.04 80.18 47.23
C ASN A 760 -9.36 80.30 46.44
N GLY A 761 -10.18 79.25 46.31
CA GLY A 761 -10.27 78.04 47.10
C GLY A 761 -11.72 77.84 47.54
N ASN A 762 -12.21 76.61 47.40
CA ASN A 762 -13.41 76.01 48.01
C ASN A 762 -14.77 76.68 47.76
N GLY A 763 -15.74 75.92 47.27
CA GLY A 763 -16.58 75.04 48.08
C GLY A 763 -18.03 75.49 47.76
N ASP A 764 -19.08 74.70 47.76
CA ASP A 764 -19.41 73.54 48.56
C ASP A 764 -20.70 72.93 48.00
N SER A 765 -21.03 71.76 48.54
CA SER A 765 -22.38 71.20 48.71
C SER A 765 -23.10 70.71 47.44
N GLU A 766 -23.28 69.41 47.20
CA GLU A 766 -23.97 68.36 47.97
C GLU A 766 -25.51 68.42 47.82
N VAL A 767 -26.08 67.22 47.65
CA VAL A 767 -27.49 66.80 47.87
C VAL A 767 -28.46 66.75 46.67
N LYS A 768 -28.60 65.50 46.19
CA LYS A 768 -29.79 64.65 45.96
C LYS A 768 -31.07 65.15 45.25
N ASP A 769 -31.47 64.28 44.31
CA ASP A 769 -32.79 63.71 44.01
C ASP A 769 -33.98 64.65 43.70
N THR A 770 -34.53 64.54 42.48
CA THR A 770 -35.79 63.78 42.24
C THR A 770 -36.26 63.85 40.78
N GLU A 771 -36.57 62.65 40.27
CA GLU A 771 -37.62 62.20 39.34
C GLU A 771 -38.38 63.10 38.32
N ASN A 772 -38.66 62.43 37.19
CA ASN A 772 -39.82 62.49 36.29
C ASN A 772 -39.95 63.60 35.25
N ASN A 773 -39.70 63.26 33.97
CA ASN A 773 -40.78 62.92 33.03
C ASN A 773 -40.28 62.64 31.60
N LEU A 774 -40.77 61.54 31.02
CA LEU A 774 -40.79 61.21 29.59
C LEU A 774 -41.73 62.17 28.82
N PRO A 775 -41.50 62.46 27.51
CA PRO A 775 -42.02 61.54 26.48
C PRO A 775 -41.19 61.37 25.17
N LYS A 776 -41.17 60.10 24.73
CA LYS A 776 -41.22 59.52 23.37
C LYS A 776 -40.84 60.37 22.14
N THR A 777 -39.92 59.85 21.31
CA THR A 777 -40.20 59.28 19.97
C THR A 777 -38.95 58.58 19.39
N GLY A 778 -39.14 57.49 18.63
CA GLY A 778 -38.24 57.10 17.53
C GLY A 778 -37.11 56.09 17.80
N SER A 779 -37.38 54.83 17.44
CA SER A 779 -36.50 53.65 17.43
C SER A 779 -35.25 53.76 16.54
N TYR A 780 -34.14 53.11 16.92
CA TYR A 780 -33.49 51.98 16.21
C TYR A 780 -32.30 51.47 17.05
N LEU A 781 -32.38 50.24 17.56
CA LEU A 781 -31.29 49.54 18.25
C LEU A 781 -30.51 48.73 17.20
N ASP A 782 -29.19 48.88 17.20
CA ASP A 782 -28.27 48.32 16.22
C ASP A 782 -28.04 46.80 16.44
N ILE A 783 -28.15 46.03 15.36
CA ILE A 783 -28.00 44.56 15.30
C ILE A 783 -26.54 44.13 15.54
N SER A 784 -25.59 45.06 15.50
CA SER A 784 -24.16 44.84 15.71
C SER A 784 -23.78 44.38 17.13
N THR A 785 -24.57 44.72 18.16
CA THR A 785 -24.18 44.47 19.57
C THR A 785 -24.60 43.07 20.06
N LEU A 786 -25.61 42.44 19.46
CA LEU A 786 -26.04 41.08 19.79
C LEU A 786 -25.19 39.99 19.12
N LEU A 787 -24.54 40.30 17.99
CA LEU A 787 -23.66 39.35 17.29
C LEU A 787 -22.29 39.21 18.00
N LEU A 788 -21.83 40.28 18.66
CA LEU A 788 -20.51 40.31 19.30
C LEU A 788 -20.49 39.52 20.63
N ILE A 789 -21.61 39.49 21.36
CA ILE A 789 -21.74 38.71 22.60
C ILE A 789 -21.93 37.20 22.31
N GLY A 790 -22.55 36.85 21.17
CA GLY A 790 -22.69 35.46 20.73
C GLY A 790 -21.37 34.80 20.30
N ILE A 791 -20.44 35.58 19.73
CA ILE A 791 -19.13 35.08 19.26
C ILE A 791 -18.12 34.94 20.41
N LEU A 792 -18.23 35.77 21.46
CA LEU A 792 -17.35 35.70 22.63
C LEU A 792 -17.69 34.55 23.60
N MET A 793 -18.90 33.99 23.58
CA MET A 793 -19.25 32.84 24.43
C MET A 793 -18.91 31.47 23.83
N LEU A 794 -18.62 31.38 22.52
CA LEU A 794 -18.26 30.11 21.86
C LEU A 794 -16.75 29.83 21.83
N SER A 795 -15.91 30.79 22.23
CA SER A 795 -14.44 30.69 22.22
C SER A 795 -13.81 30.37 23.58
N ALA A 796 -14.60 30.29 24.66
CA ALA A 796 -14.15 29.81 25.96
C ALA A 796 -14.81 28.47 26.28
N GLY A 797 -14.15 27.38 25.89
CA GLY A 797 -14.55 26.02 26.25
C GLY A 797 -14.44 25.76 27.76
N ILE A 798 -15.46 26.16 28.52
CA ILE A 798 -15.67 25.71 29.90
C ILE A 798 -16.58 24.47 29.84
N LYS A 799 -16.06 23.33 30.32
CA LYS A 799 -16.84 22.13 30.58
C LYS A 799 -17.96 22.46 31.57
N TYR A 800 -19.22 22.29 31.15
CA TYR A 800 -20.36 22.22 32.06
C TYR A 800 -21.11 20.89 31.86
N SER A 801 -20.57 19.83 32.46
CA SER A 801 -21.34 18.63 32.78
C SER A 801 -21.79 18.73 34.24
N GLY A 802 -23.04 19.14 34.44
CA GLY A 802 -23.72 19.03 35.72
C GLY A 802 -24.34 20.33 36.21
N PHE A 803 -25.49 20.72 35.66
CA PHE A 803 -26.58 21.35 36.42
C PHE A 803 -27.84 21.54 35.55
N LEU A 804 -28.63 20.48 35.38
CA LEU A 804 -30.06 20.60 35.07
C LEU A 804 -30.83 19.51 35.84
N LYS A 805 -31.02 19.79 37.13
CA LYS A 805 -32.15 19.29 37.93
C LYS A 805 -32.60 20.45 38.80
N LYS A 806 -33.90 20.78 38.73
CA LYS A 806 -34.60 21.94 39.31
C LYS A 806 -34.27 23.25 38.57
N THR A 807 -35.22 24.06 38.10
CA THR A 807 -36.56 24.36 38.64
C THR A 807 -37.50 24.80 37.51
N GLU A 808 -38.76 24.47 37.70
CA GLU A 808 -39.91 25.00 36.96
C GLU A 808 -40.01 26.54 37.05
N SER A 809 -40.66 27.11 36.02
CA SER A 809 -41.82 28.02 36.13
C SER A 809 -41.68 29.42 35.50
N HIS A 810 -42.79 29.83 34.88
CA HIS A 810 -43.23 31.17 34.41
C HIS A 810 -42.71 31.62 33.03
N LYS A 811 -43.51 31.50 31.94
CA LYS A 811 -44.69 32.29 31.46
C LYS A 811 -44.41 33.75 31.07
N LYS A 812 -44.68 34.05 29.77
CA LYS A 812 -44.92 35.35 29.11
C LYS A 812 -43.67 36.25 29.02
N ILE A 813 -43.35 36.91 27.89
CA ILE A 813 -44.15 37.60 26.86
C ILE A 813 -43.58 37.33 25.48
#